data_AF-A0A960SNG1-F1
#
_entry.id   AF-A0A960SNG1-F1
#
_cell.length_a   1.000
_cell.length_b   1.000
_cell.length_c   1.000
_cell.angle_alpha   90.00
_cell.angle_beta   90.00
_cell.angle_gamma   90.00
#
_symmetry.space_group_name_H-M   'P 1'
#
loop_
_entity.id
_entity.type
_entity.pdbx_description
1 polymer ?
#
loop_
_entity_poly.entity_id
_entity_poly.type
_entity_poly.pdbx_seq_one_letter_code
_entity_poly.pdbx_strand_id
1 'polypeptide(L)'
;MALVGLLGALQLQAAIEVSGLTTRTVYTSQVRFEIVPATGYTDLATLSGHEVATGEWITVDVPDYYELTVARAPSEGGASEELTVQFIVRDPARGDSEWGLRPWTPGPVIAGAAEEFAGAHLRLLAPAAWPVGLDLPLVAWVETESGDAVRANGRLVADGFATLQVRRGVGSVISPALAEPGTRTWAPRLHDLTGSRTIDIEAETTWTPVAGVLASDTEWPPNSRIDVTGDLTVPADGSLIIGAGSVVRVAADVEWHINGVLTINGTAEAPVVLTPTSPSAPWGGITCRAATSRITMRQTILTGSGADPNWFDNNSGSGSSHRHEQPALYLGAGARADLEGCCFIDNWGQAAHGEDAILTLNDYLLQRCISVGQFNGGEVTVHRSALIEFPIDDDVFQDDDNDALYLTDGTHRVTDSLVGWAKDDAIDSGSGSGGSVLVERCWIEACYHEALAWSGANRVTQTYDTVLLDCGQGLEAGWSSSDGSPDVTAERCLMLGNSIGIRFGDNYDWDYYGLLQVKDSFALNNYRDVWGMAWDNWTYHAGQMDIHDNLLTQTNPHHPANTLFEPEADAALLRAFLPPASRVGVGIAWRSRQASSADAPNGVPVRLSRWADQPVTVNWTWLGEAGSRTTGTLEFASGEIQRFVPLPDAGGSTSIHLLQLNGTESAEVTGAASLLLLPFTGGAGTLVPQGATWSYLDDGSDQGTAWREPGFDDSAWQRGPAQLGYGDDDEATVVASGPSGAHFATTYFRLAFEVTNPTSFTTLDLGVQRDDGAIVWLNGEEVFRTNVPDGDVAFDTYTGTTTSSESTFYATT
;
A
#
# COMPACT_ATOMS: atom_id res chain seq x y z
N MET A 1 -31.06 35.19 -71.73
CA MET A 1 -30.57 33.82 -72.01
C MET A 1 -29.35 33.61 -71.11
N ALA A 2 -29.39 32.56 -70.31
CA ALA A 2 -28.78 32.47 -68.99
C ALA A 2 -27.23 32.44 -68.97
N LEU A 3 -26.68 33.15 -67.99
CA LEU A 3 -25.36 33.00 -67.42
C LEU A 3 -25.41 31.72 -66.54
N VAL A 4 -24.80 30.62 -66.98
CA VAL A 4 -24.67 29.40 -66.15
C VAL A 4 -23.30 29.45 -65.49
N GLY A 5 -23.31 29.67 -64.17
CA GLY A 5 -22.13 29.73 -63.33
C GLY A 5 -21.46 28.38 -63.14
N LEU A 6 -20.13 28.40 -63.05
CA LEU A 6 -19.34 27.40 -62.34
C LEU A 6 -19.79 27.41 -60.87
N LEU A 7 -20.66 26.48 -60.50
CA LEU A 7 -20.77 25.99 -59.13
C LEU A 7 -19.86 24.77 -59.06
N GLY A 8 -18.62 24.97 -58.62
CA GLY A 8 -17.87 23.86 -58.03
C GLY A 8 -18.67 23.37 -56.83
N ALA A 9 -19.08 22.11 -56.84
CA ALA A 9 -19.67 21.49 -55.67
C ALA A 9 -18.61 21.50 -54.57
N LEU A 10 -18.78 22.36 -53.56
CA LEU A 10 -18.19 22.09 -52.26
C LEU A 10 -18.88 20.80 -51.79
N GLN A 11 -18.19 19.66 -51.88
CA GLN A 11 -18.54 18.52 -51.04
C GLN A 11 -18.41 19.01 -49.61
N LEU A 12 -19.54 19.05 -48.88
CA LEU A 12 -19.52 19.19 -47.44
C LEU A 12 -18.75 17.98 -46.90
N GLN A 13 -17.59 18.25 -46.28
CA GLN A 13 -16.76 17.25 -45.63
C GLN A 13 -17.60 16.59 -44.52
N ALA A 14 -17.62 15.26 -44.46
CA ALA A 14 -18.40 14.53 -43.47
C ALA A 14 -17.64 14.49 -42.14
N ALA A 15 -18.08 15.28 -41.16
CA ALA A 15 -17.49 15.31 -39.83
C ALA A 15 -17.35 13.91 -39.23
N ILE A 16 -16.25 13.66 -38.52
CA ILE A 16 -16.06 12.43 -37.74
C ILE A 16 -17.08 12.42 -36.60
N GLU A 17 -17.87 11.35 -36.51
CA GLU A 17 -18.86 11.14 -35.47
C GLU A 17 -18.46 9.93 -34.63
N VAL A 18 -18.37 10.13 -33.31
CA VAL A 18 -18.14 9.08 -32.32
C VAL A 18 -19.33 9.07 -31.38
N SER A 19 -20.06 7.95 -31.35
CA SER A 19 -21.23 7.75 -30.48
C SER A 19 -20.81 7.08 -29.17
N GLY A 20 -21.39 7.47 -28.05
CA GLY A 20 -21.14 6.86 -26.73
C GLY A 20 -19.87 7.31 -26.02
N LEU A 21 -19.07 8.20 -26.63
CA LEU A 21 -17.86 8.75 -26.04
C LEU A 21 -17.90 10.27 -26.01
N THR A 22 -17.58 10.84 -24.86
CA THR A 22 -17.45 12.28 -24.64
C THR A 22 -16.00 12.58 -24.33
N THR A 23 -15.43 13.60 -24.98
CA THR A 23 -14.06 14.01 -24.71
C THR A 23 -13.92 14.54 -23.29
N ARG A 24 -12.77 14.30 -22.67
CA ARG A 24 -12.38 14.74 -21.33
C ARG A 24 -13.39 14.33 -20.26
N THR A 25 -13.82 13.07 -20.35
CA THR A 25 -14.80 12.48 -19.44
C THR A 25 -14.19 11.28 -18.74
N VAL A 26 -14.50 11.14 -17.44
CA VAL A 26 -14.15 9.99 -16.62
C VAL A 26 -15.35 9.05 -16.57
N TYR A 27 -15.13 7.78 -16.91
CA TYR A 27 -16.12 6.71 -16.88
C TYR A 27 -15.77 5.71 -15.79
N THR A 28 -16.76 5.21 -15.07
CA THR A 28 -16.56 4.19 -14.02
C THR A 28 -16.72 2.79 -14.61
N SER A 29 -15.75 1.91 -14.32
CA SER A 29 -15.68 0.50 -14.75
C SER A 29 -15.54 0.26 -16.25
N GLN A 30 -16.37 0.89 -17.09
CA GLN A 30 -16.29 0.72 -18.55
C GLN A 30 -16.93 1.89 -19.32
N VAL A 31 -16.56 2.00 -20.59
CA VAL A 31 -17.25 2.81 -21.60
C VAL A 31 -17.43 2.02 -22.89
N ARG A 32 -18.51 2.30 -23.62
CA ARG A 32 -18.75 1.73 -24.95
C ARG A 32 -18.97 2.82 -25.98
N PHE A 33 -18.30 2.72 -27.12
CA PHE A 33 -18.39 3.71 -28.19
C PHE A 33 -18.36 3.09 -29.57
N GLU A 34 -18.82 3.84 -30.57
CA GLU A 34 -18.78 3.46 -31.99
C GLU A 34 -18.25 4.62 -32.82
N ILE A 35 -17.30 4.33 -33.71
CA ILE A 35 -16.81 5.27 -34.73
C ILE A 35 -17.72 5.10 -35.95
N VAL A 36 -18.59 6.07 -36.18
CA VAL A 36 -19.68 5.95 -37.17
C VAL A 36 -19.12 6.11 -38.59
N PRO A 37 -19.22 5.09 -39.46
CA PRO A 37 -18.64 5.14 -40.80
C PRO A 37 -19.40 6.10 -41.72
N ALA A 38 -18.68 6.80 -42.59
CA ALA A 38 -19.27 7.69 -43.59
C ALA A 38 -19.12 7.12 -45.02
N THR A 39 -20.20 7.17 -45.81
CA THR A 39 -20.19 6.69 -47.20
C THR A 39 -19.25 7.55 -48.06
N GLY A 40 -18.33 6.91 -48.79
CA GLY A 40 -17.35 7.59 -49.64
C GLY A 40 -16.08 8.04 -48.92
N TYR A 41 -15.87 7.57 -47.69
CA TYR A 41 -14.70 7.85 -46.86
C TYR A 41 -14.05 6.55 -46.38
N THR A 42 -12.78 6.66 -45.98
CA THR A 42 -12.00 5.61 -45.31
C THR A 42 -11.44 6.19 -44.03
N ASP A 43 -11.64 5.46 -42.94
CA ASP A 43 -11.21 5.85 -41.60
C ASP A 43 -10.05 4.98 -41.15
N LEU A 44 -9.07 5.60 -40.50
CA LEU A 44 -8.04 4.95 -39.72
C LEU A 44 -8.22 5.40 -38.28
N ALA A 45 -8.45 4.46 -37.37
CA ALA A 45 -8.70 4.76 -35.97
C ALA A 45 -7.73 4.01 -35.06
N THR A 46 -7.23 4.69 -34.04
CA THR A 46 -6.37 4.11 -33.01
C THR A 46 -6.84 4.50 -31.62
N LEU A 47 -6.91 3.54 -30.70
CA LEU A 47 -7.11 3.76 -29.27
C LEU A 47 -5.75 3.60 -28.55
N SER A 48 -5.22 4.69 -28.02
CA SER A 48 -3.90 4.76 -27.38
C SER A 48 -2.78 4.14 -28.25
N GLY A 49 -2.84 4.40 -29.56
CA GLY A 49 -1.88 3.89 -30.54
C GLY A 49 -2.20 2.51 -31.14
N HIS A 50 -3.20 1.79 -30.62
CA HIS A 50 -3.62 0.49 -31.14
C HIS A 50 -4.78 0.62 -32.13
N GLU A 51 -4.67 0.02 -33.32
CA GLU A 51 -5.74 0.07 -34.33
C GLU A 51 -7.05 -0.53 -33.82
N VAL A 52 -8.16 0.17 -34.05
CA VAL A 52 -9.52 -0.28 -33.69
C VAL A 52 -10.45 -0.21 -34.89
N ALA A 53 -11.43 -1.13 -34.94
CA ALA A 53 -12.38 -1.22 -36.03
C ALA A 53 -13.38 -0.06 -36.04
N THR A 54 -13.86 0.31 -37.23
CA THR A 54 -14.92 1.32 -37.42
C THR A 54 -16.26 0.67 -37.76
N GLY A 55 -17.38 1.25 -37.33
CA GLY A 55 -18.73 0.70 -37.55
C GLY A 55 -19.10 -0.47 -36.64
N GLU A 56 -18.36 -0.67 -35.56
CA GLU A 56 -18.63 -1.64 -34.51
C GLU A 56 -18.57 -0.96 -33.14
N TRP A 57 -19.35 -1.48 -32.18
CA TRP A 57 -19.29 -1.02 -30.80
C TRP A 57 -18.07 -1.60 -30.10
N ILE A 58 -17.15 -0.72 -29.70
CA ILE A 58 -15.95 -1.03 -28.91
C ILE A 58 -16.31 -0.87 -27.44
N THR A 59 -15.87 -1.82 -26.61
CA THR A 59 -15.94 -1.72 -25.14
C THR A 59 -14.52 -1.52 -24.61
N VAL A 60 -14.37 -0.55 -23.71
CA VAL A 60 -13.15 -0.33 -22.93
C VAL A 60 -13.52 -0.48 -21.46
N ASP A 61 -12.98 -1.51 -20.82
CA ASP A 61 -13.31 -1.93 -19.45
C ASP A 61 -12.06 -2.10 -18.56
N VAL A 62 -10.88 -1.76 -19.10
CA VAL A 62 -9.63 -1.72 -18.34
C VAL A 62 -9.42 -0.29 -17.85
N PRO A 63 -9.28 -0.06 -16.53
CA PRO A 63 -9.01 1.27 -16.01
C PRO A 63 -7.68 1.83 -16.53
N ASP A 64 -7.73 3.01 -17.14
CA ASP A 64 -6.58 3.74 -17.66
C ASP A 64 -7.00 5.11 -18.23
N TYR A 65 -6.01 5.90 -18.62
CA TYR A 65 -6.16 7.01 -19.56
C TYR A 65 -6.12 6.51 -21.01
N TYR A 66 -7.04 7.02 -21.83
CA TYR A 66 -7.18 6.68 -23.24
C TYR A 66 -7.22 7.89 -24.16
N GLU A 67 -6.61 7.74 -25.33
CA GLU A 67 -6.74 8.68 -26.44
C GLU A 67 -7.23 7.95 -27.70
N LEU A 68 -8.44 8.26 -28.14
CA LEU A 68 -8.95 7.82 -29.43
C LEU A 68 -8.58 8.85 -30.50
N THR A 69 -7.79 8.45 -31.49
CA THR A 69 -7.50 9.26 -32.69
C THR A 69 -8.17 8.63 -33.90
N VAL A 70 -8.91 9.42 -34.67
CA VAL A 70 -9.58 8.99 -35.92
C VAL A 70 -9.16 9.93 -37.03
N ALA A 71 -8.57 9.38 -38.09
CA ALA A 71 -8.25 10.08 -39.32
C ALA A 71 -9.21 9.61 -40.43
N ARG A 72 -9.98 10.55 -41.00
CA ARG A 72 -10.97 10.29 -42.05
C ARG A 72 -10.52 10.90 -43.38
N ALA A 73 -10.40 10.10 -44.42
CA ALA A 73 -10.01 10.54 -45.76
C ALA A 73 -11.09 10.22 -46.82
N PRO A 74 -11.40 11.12 -47.77
CA PRO A 74 -12.29 10.81 -48.89
C PRO A 74 -11.71 9.69 -49.76
N SER A 75 -12.52 8.70 -50.11
CA SER A 75 -12.08 7.55 -50.91
C SER A 75 -11.65 7.90 -52.34
N GLU A 76 -12.11 9.05 -52.87
CA GLU A 76 -11.73 9.56 -54.19
C GLU A 76 -10.51 10.50 -54.16
N GLY A 77 -9.91 10.72 -52.98
CA GLY A 77 -8.79 11.64 -52.76
C GLY A 77 -9.26 13.05 -52.40
N GLY A 78 -8.60 13.67 -51.42
CA GLY A 78 -8.97 14.98 -50.87
C GLY A 78 -8.25 15.24 -49.54
N ALA A 79 -8.62 16.33 -48.86
CA ALA A 79 -8.09 16.61 -47.51
C ALA A 79 -8.67 15.65 -46.48
N SER A 80 -7.84 15.16 -45.56
CA SER A 80 -8.28 14.36 -44.42
C SER A 80 -8.74 15.26 -43.26
N GLU A 81 -9.64 14.72 -42.44
CA GLU A 81 -10.01 15.26 -41.13
C GLU A 81 -9.43 14.37 -40.04
N GLU A 82 -9.08 14.95 -38.89
CA GLU A 82 -8.63 14.23 -37.71
C GLU A 82 -9.44 14.66 -36.49
N LEU A 83 -9.80 13.69 -35.65
CA LEU A 83 -10.46 13.88 -34.37
C LEU A 83 -9.66 13.14 -33.30
N THR A 84 -9.39 13.82 -32.19
CA THR A 84 -8.83 13.22 -30.97
C THR A 84 -9.85 13.33 -29.84
N VAL A 85 -10.13 12.23 -29.16
CA VAL A 85 -11.03 12.15 -28.00
C VAL A 85 -10.25 11.54 -26.83
N GLN A 86 -10.05 12.33 -25.78
CA GLN A 86 -9.39 11.89 -24.55
C GLN A 86 -10.45 11.42 -23.55
N PHE A 87 -10.23 10.36 -22.79
CA PHE A 87 -11.13 9.93 -21.71
C PHE A 87 -10.40 9.02 -20.72
N ILE A 88 -11.00 8.82 -19.54
CA ILE A 88 -10.48 7.92 -18.51
C ILE A 88 -11.54 6.85 -18.24
N VAL A 89 -11.09 5.61 -18.03
CA VAL A 89 -11.88 4.57 -17.34
C VAL A 89 -11.24 4.38 -15.97
N ARG A 90 -12.01 4.47 -14.89
CA ARG A 90 -11.51 4.28 -13.51
C ARG A 90 -12.01 2.97 -12.90
N ASP A 91 -11.22 2.45 -11.97
CA ASP A 91 -11.62 1.36 -11.10
C ASP A 91 -12.43 1.92 -9.92
N PRO A 92 -13.71 1.57 -9.74
CA PRO A 92 -14.47 2.03 -8.58
C PRO A 92 -13.87 1.59 -7.24
N ALA A 93 -13.11 0.48 -7.19
CA ALA A 93 -12.46 0.02 -5.96
C ALA A 93 -11.26 0.86 -5.55
N ARG A 94 -10.73 1.68 -6.47
CA ARG A 94 -9.56 2.54 -6.26
C ARG A 94 -9.94 4.01 -6.06
N GLY A 95 -11.23 4.29 -5.88
CA GLY A 95 -11.73 5.62 -5.56
C GLY A 95 -11.15 6.70 -6.47
N ASP A 96 -10.44 7.65 -5.85
CA ASP A 96 -9.81 8.80 -6.49
C ASP A 96 -8.28 8.73 -6.55
N SER A 97 -7.65 7.70 -6.00
CA SER A 97 -6.18 7.59 -5.92
C SER A 97 -5.49 7.12 -7.19
N GLU A 98 -6.20 6.58 -8.19
CA GLU A 98 -5.57 6.05 -9.42
C GLU A 98 -6.31 6.50 -10.71
N TRP A 99 -6.83 7.73 -10.74
CA TRP A 99 -7.55 8.24 -11.92
C TRP A 99 -6.64 8.37 -13.15
N GLY A 100 -6.98 7.65 -14.21
CA GLY A 100 -6.17 7.63 -15.44
C GLY A 100 -4.90 6.78 -15.32
N LEU A 101 -4.76 6.06 -14.21
CA LEU A 101 -3.72 5.07 -13.98
C LEU A 101 -4.32 3.66 -14.04
N ARG A 102 -3.45 2.68 -14.28
CA ARG A 102 -3.82 1.28 -14.09
C ARG A 102 -3.70 0.94 -12.61
N PRO A 103 -4.68 0.23 -12.03
CA PRO A 103 -4.60 -0.26 -10.67
C PRO A 103 -3.30 -1.00 -10.45
N TRP A 104 -2.60 -0.62 -9.40
CA TRP A 104 -1.35 -1.26 -9.05
C TRP A 104 -1.48 -2.14 -7.81
N THR A 105 -0.83 -3.29 -7.88
CA THR A 105 -0.62 -4.18 -6.74
C THR A 105 0.79 -4.73 -6.87
N PRO A 106 1.71 -4.40 -5.95
CA PRO A 106 3.07 -4.92 -6.00
C PRO A 106 3.13 -6.44 -6.08
N GLY A 107 4.13 -7.00 -6.75
CA GLY A 107 4.33 -8.45 -6.82
C GLY A 107 4.70 -9.05 -5.46
N PRO A 108 4.49 -10.37 -5.24
CA PRO A 108 4.97 -11.01 -4.02
C PRO A 108 6.50 -11.09 -4.03
N VAL A 109 7.09 -11.12 -2.83
CA VAL A 109 8.53 -11.32 -2.67
C VAL A 109 8.97 -12.68 -3.24
N ILE A 110 9.85 -12.65 -4.24
CA ILE A 110 10.53 -13.84 -4.75
C ILE A 110 11.87 -14.00 -4.02
N ALA A 111 12.07 -15.17 -3.40
CA ALA A 111 13.33 -15.50 -2.73
C ALA A 111 14.49 -15.52 -3.73
N GLY A 112 15.67 -15.07 -3.32
CA GLY A 112 16.88 -15.10 -4.14
C GLY A 112 17.48 -16.49 -4.26
N ALA A 113 18.20 -16.73 -5.35
CA ALA A 113 19.05 -17.90 -5.57
C ALA A 113 20.20 -17.92 -4.55
N ALA A 114 20.77 -19.11 -4.30
CA ALA A 114 21.86 -19.24 -3.33
C ALA A 114 23.07 -18.33 -3.64
N GLU A 115 23.35 -18.09 -4.93
CA GLU A 115 24.46 -17.23 -5.38
C GLU A 115 24.28 -15.75 -5.04
N GLU A 116 23.05 -15.27 -4.86
CA GLU A 116 22.78 -13.89 -4.44
C GLU A 116 23.21 -13.62 -3.00
N PHE A 117 23.47 -14.68 -2.23
CA PHE A 117 23.95 -14.64 -0.86
C PHE A 117 25.45 -14.91 -0.75
N ALA A 118 26.17 -15.05 -1.87
CA ALA A 118 27.59 -15.38 -1.86
C ALA A 118 28.41 -14.29 -1.15
N GLY A 119 29.23 -14.71 -0.18
CA GLY A 119 30.07 -13.80 0.62
C GLY A 119 29.32 -13.02 1.72
N ALA A 120 28.04 -13.31 1.93
CA ALA A 120 27.26 -12.73 3.01
C ALA A 120 27.43 -13.49 4.34
N HIS A 121 26.99 -12.87 5.43
CA HIS A 121 26.85 -13.49 6.74
C HIS A 121 25.56 -13.03 7.44
N LEU A 122 25.16 -13.73 8.49
CA LEU A 122 24.00 -13.36 9.30
C LEU A 122 24.42 -12.54 10.53
N ARG A 123 23.91 -11.32 10.64
CA ARG A 123 23.94 -10.55 11.88
C ARG A 123 22.62 -10.75 12.62
N LEU A 124 22.69 -11.39 13.78
CA LEU A 124 21.53 -11.81 14.56
C LEU A 124 21.40 -10.95 15.83
N LEU A 125 20.21 -10.40 16.05
CA LEU A 125 19.85 -9.68 17.28
C LEU A 125 18.72 -10.43 17.98
N ALA A 126 18.99 -10.84 19.23
CA ALA A 126 18.06 -11.54 20.10
C ALA A 126 18.48 -11.28 21.56
N PRO A 127 17.56 -11.29 22.53
CA PRO A 127 17.92 -11.16 23.94
C PRO A 127 18.78 -12.34 24.40
N ALA A 128 19.81 -12.08 25.23
CA ALA A 128 20.67 -13.14 25.77
C ALA A 128 19.99 -13.97 26.88
N ALA A 129 19.10 -13.34 27.64
CA ALA A 129 18.28 -13.97 28.67
C ALA A 129 16.84 -13.44 28.56
N TRP A 130 15.85 -14.33 28.67
CA TRP A 130 14.46 -14.01 28.40
C TRP A 130 13.50 -14.66 29.42
N PRO A 131 12.51 -13.94 29.96
CA PRO A 131 11.47 -14.52 30.81
C PRO A 131 10.68 -15.63 30.10
N VAL A 132 10.43 -16.74 30.78
CA VAL A 132 9.49 -17.77 30.29
C VAL A 132 8.09 -17.18 30.11
N GLY A 133 7.40 -17.59 29.05
CA GLY A 133 6.01 -17.19 28.80
C GLY A 133 5.83 -15.84 28.10
N LEU A 134 6.91 -15.10 27.82
CA LEU A 134 6.86 -13.92 26.93
C LEU A 134 7.24 -14.30 25.51
N ASP A 135 6.54 -13.73 24.53
CA ASP A 135 6.90 -13.87 23.12
C ASP A 135 8.28 -13.26 22.85
N LEU A 136 9.01 -13.88 21.94
CA LEU A 136 10.44 -13.64 21.77
C LEU A 136 10.70 -12.88 20.46
N PRO A 137 11.14 -11.61 20.53
CA PRO A 137 11.50 -10.87 19.33
C PRO A 137 12.86 -11.34 18.78
N LEU A 138 12.88 -11.61 17.48
CA LEU A 138 14.06 -12.08 16.75
C LEU A 138 14.27 -11.22 15.50
N VAL A 139 15.49 -10.73 15.28
CA VAL A 139 15.84 -9.90 14.13
C VAL A 139 17.10 -10.44 13.47
N ALA A 140 17.10 -10.45 12.13
CA ALA A 140 18.24 -10.89 11.35
C ALA A 140 18.51 -9.94 10.19
N TRP A 141 19.80 -9.71 9.96
CA TRP A 141 20.33 -9.03 8.78
C TRP A 141 21.24 -9.98 8.00
N VAL A 142 21.23 -9.83 6.68
CA VAL A 142 22.09 -10.50 5.71
C VAL A 142 22.99 -9.44 5.11
N GLU A 143 24.25 -9.46 5.53
CA GLU A 143 25.20 -8.39 5.27
C GLU A 143 26.50 -8.94 4.71
N THR A 144 27.19 -8.10 3.94
CA THR A 144 28.59 -8.32 3.57
C THR A 144 29.51 -8.21 4.78
N GLU A 145 30.77 -8.64 4.68
CA GLU A 145 31.77 -8.48 5.74
C GLU A 145 31.96 -7.01 6.19
N SER A 146 31.72 -6.03 5.29
CA SER A 146 31.78 -4.59 5.59
C SER A 146 30.53 -4.05 6.30
N GLY A 147 29.49 -4.86 6.47
CA GLY A 147 28.22 -4.47 7.07
C GLY A 147 27.21 -3.87 6.08
N ASP A 148 27.50 -3.90 4.78
CA ASP A 148 26.56 -3.42 3.75
C ASP A 148 25.48 -4.46 3.47
N ALA A 149 24.25 -3.99 3.24
CA ALA A 149 23.12 -4.86 2.91
C ALA A 149 23.34 -5.56 1.55
N VAL A 150 23.08 -6.87 1.50
CA VAL A 150 23.24 -7.68 0.27
C VAL A 150 22.05 -7.52 -0.70
N ARG A 151 20.93 -6.97 -0.21
CA ARG A 151 19.70 -6.72 -0.98
C ARG A 151 19.09 -7.97 -1.64
N ALA A 152 19.16 -9.11 -0.95
CA ALA A 152 18.56 -10.38 -1.37
C ALA A 152 17.38 -10.80 -0.46
N ASN A 153 16.42 -11.53 -1.03
CA ASN A 153 15.18 -11.96 -0.36
C ASN A 153 15.26 -13.43 0.06
N GLY A 154 14.67 -13.81 1.18
CA GLY A 154 14.52 -15.24 1.49
C GLY A 154 13.90 -15.53 2.84
N ARG A 155 13.91 -16.80 3.25
CA ARG A 155 13.31 -17.25 4.51
C ARG A 155 14.35 -17.89 5.42
N LEU A 156 14.49 -17.36 6.62
CA LEU A 156 15.31 -17.94 7.68
C LEU A 156 14.47 -18.92 8.49
N VAL A 157 14.93 -20.17 8.53
CA VAL A 157 14.26 -21.25 9.28
C VAL A 157 15.18 -21.72 10.40
N ALA A 158 14.63 -21.87 11.61
CA ALA A 158 15.32 -22.42 12.78
C ALA A 158 14.38 -23.38 13.52
N ASP A 159 14.91 -24.55 13.92
CA ASP A 159 14.12 -25.55 14.65
C ASP A 159 13.62 -24.99 15.99
N GLY A 160 12.30 -25.06 16.22
CA GLY A 160 11.67 -24.59 17.46
C GLY A 160 11.43 -23.07 17.54
N PHE A 161 11.63 -22.33 16.45
CA PHE A 161 11.35 -20.89 16.36
C PHE A 161 10.48 -20.57 15.15
N ALA A 162 9.83 -19.40 15.16
CA ALA A 162 9.10 -18.90 14.01
C ALA A 162 10.02 -18.66 12.79
N THR A 163 9.49 -18.84 11.59
CA THR A 163 10.19 -18.53 10.34
C THR A 163 10.21 -17.01 10.13
N LEU A 164 11.37 -16.47 9.77
CA LEU A 164 11.57 -15.04 9.54
C LEU A 164 11.73 -14.77 8.04
N GLN A 165 10.90 -13.87 7.49
CA GLN A 165 10.99 -13.44 6.10
C GLN A 165 11.99 -12.28 5.99
N VAL A 166 13.07 -12.52 5.24
CA VAL A 166 14.08 -11.52 4.89
C VAL A 166 13.67 -10.83 3.59
N ARG A 167 13.60 -9.51 3.64
CA ARG A 167 13.32 -8.61 2.51
C ARG A 167 14.54 -7.73 2.30
N ARG A 168 15.15 -7.82 1.12
CA ARG A 168 16.38 -7.11 0.74
C ARG A 168 17.45 -7.09 1.84
N GLY A 169 17.62 -8.24 2.48
CA GLY A 169 18.64 -8.49 3.48
C GLY A 169 18.25 -8.23 4.93
N VAL A 170 17.02 -7.88 5.26
CA VAL A 170 16.59 -7.70 6.67
C VAL A 170 15.20 -8.24 6.95
N GLY A 171 14.96 -8.67 8.19
CA GLY A 171 13.63 -8.94 8.68
C GLY A 171 13.60 -9.27 10.17
N SER A 172 12.39 -9.35 10.71
CA SER A 172 12.10 -9.69 12.09
C SER A 172 10.90 -10.62 12.20
N VAL A 173 10.79 -11.29 13.34
CA VAL A 173 9.61 -12.07 13.72
C VAL A 173 9.46 -12.07 15.25
N ILE A 174 8.22 -12.01 15.71
CA ILE A 174 7.86 -12.35 17.09
C ILE A 174 7.62 -13.86 17.17
N SER A 175 8.58 -14.59 17.72
CA SER A 175 8.45 -16.04 17.91
C SER A 175 7.57 -16.32 19.13
N PRO A 176 6.61 -17.26 19.05
CA PRO A 176 5.77 -17.62 20.19
C PRO A 176 6.58 -17.95 21.44
N ALA A 177 6.05 -17.61 22.60
CA ALA A 177 6.65 -17.86 23.90
C ALA A 177 7.13 -19.32 24.05
N LEU A 178 8.36 -19.48 24.54
CA LEU A 178 8.91 -20.80 24.81
C LEU A 178 8.37 -21.33 26.14
N ALA A 179 7.76 -22.52 26.11
CA ALA A 179 7.03 -23.08 27.24
C ALA A 179 7.93 -23.60 28.39
N GLU A 180 9.18 -23.94 28.09
CA GLU A 180 10.09 -24.59 29.05
C GLU A 180 11.34 -23.73 29.25
N PRO A 181 11.84 -23.59 30.49
CA PRO A 181 13.07 -22.84 30.76
C PRO A 181 14.34 -23.56 30.28
N GLY A 182 15.46 -22.86 30.43
CA GLY A 182 16.80 -23.33 30.11
C GLY A 182 17.36 -22.76 28.80
N THR A 183 18.62 -23.09 28.52
CA THR A 183 19.34 -22.59 27.36
C THR A 183 18.73 -23.10 26.06
N ARG A 184 18.55 -22.19 25.10
CA ARG A 184 18.07 -22.45 23.74
C ARG A 184 19.07 -21.86 22.76
N THR A 185 19.17 -22.47 21.59
CA THR A 185 20.03 -21.96 20.51
C THR A 185 19.15 -21.63 19.32
N TRP A 186 18.98 -20.34 19.04
CA TRP A 186 18.39 -19.89 17.79
C TRP A 186 19.46 -19.99 16.71
N ALA A 187 19.33 -20.96 15.81
CA ALA A 187 20.30 -21.24 14.74
C ALA A 187 19.64 -21.16 13.35
N PRO A 188 19.28 -19.95 12.89
CA PRO A 188 18.61 -19.77 11.62
C PRO A 188 19.52 -20.12 10.44
N ARG A 189 18.90 -20.68 9.40
CA ARG A 189 19.55 -21.04 8.13
C ARG A 189 18.79 -20.47 6.95
N LEU A 190 19.52 -20.02 5.96
CA LEU A 190 19.02 -19.60 4.64
C LEU A 190 20.04 -20.03 3.61
N HIS A 191 19.68 -20.99 2.75
CA HIS A 191 20.66 -21.70 1.91
C HIS A 191 21.83 -22.21 2.76
N ASP A 192 23.07 -21.86 2.39
CA ASP A 192 24.30 -22.18 3.13
C ASP A 192 24.63 -21.15 4.23
N LEU A 193 23.91 -20.01 4.31
CA LEU A 193 24.10 -19.04 5.39
C LEU A 193 23.59 -19.63 6.69
N THR A 194 24.46 -19.59 7.70
CA THR A 194 24.13 -20.03 9.06
C THR A 194 24.66 -19.03 10.06
N GLY A 195 23.98 -18.94 11.19
CA GLY A 195 24.37 -18.16 12.35
C GLY A 195 23.72 -18.74 13.60
N SER A 196 24.17 -18.33 14.78
CA SER A 196 23.52 -18.77 16.01
C SER A 196 23.58 -17.75 17.13
N ARG A 197 22.51 -17.67 17.92
CA ARG A 197 22.48 -16.98 19.22
C ARG A 197 22.00 -17.93 20.30
N THR A 198 22.63 -17.85 21.46
CA THR A 198 22.20 -18.57 22.66
C THR A 198 21.30 -17.66 23.48
N ILE A 199 20.16 -18.21 23.92
CA ILE A 199 19.14 -17.51 24.69
C ILE A 199 18.86 -18.34 25.93
N ASP A 200 19.08 -17.77 27.11
CA ASP A 200 18.79 -18.42 28.39
C ASP A 200 17.35 -18.08 28.83
N ILE A 201 16.45 -19.06 28.74
CA ILE A 201 15.06 -18.89 29.18
C ILE A 201 14.97 -19.07 30.70
N GLU A 202 14.54 -18.02 31.38
CA GLU A 202 14.46 -17.95 32.84
C GLU A 202 13.33 -18.83 33.38
N ALA A 203 13.59 -19.62 34.42
CA ALA A 203 12.55 -20.43 35.06
C ALA A 203 11.56 -19.59 35.89
N GLU A 204 12.08 -18.53 36.53
CA GLU A 204 11.31 -17.55 37.29
C GLU A 204 11.96 -16.17 37.09
N THR A 205 11.14 -15.13 36.94
CA THR A 205 11.61 -13.75 36.78
C THR A 205 11.10 -12.91 37.95
N THR A 206 12.02 -12.29 38.70
CA THR A 206 11.66 -11.32 39.74
C THR A 206 11.58 -9.93 39.12
N TRP A 207 10.36 -9.41 39.01
CA TRP A 207 10.10 -8.10 38.43
C TRP A 207 10.20 -6.98 39.47
N THR A 208 10.84 -5.87 39.09
CA THR A 208 10.86 -4.64 39.88
C THR A 208 9.75 -3.71 39.38
N PRO A 209 8.67 -3.51 40.15
CA PRO A 209 7.59 -2.64 39.74
C PRO A 209 8.02 -1.17 39.81
N VAL A 210 7.73 -0.40 38.77
CA VAL A 210 8.04 1.04 38.68
C VAL A 210 6.84 1.79 38.10
N ALA A 211 6.54 2.98 38.65
CA ALA A 211 5.55 3.92 38.14
C ALA A 211 5.79 5.31 38.74
N GLY A 212 5.16 6.33 38.16
CA GLY A 212 5.17 7.70 38.63
C GLY A 212 6.44 8.48 38.26
N VAL A 213 6.68 9.55 39.00
CA VAL A 213 7.85 10.42 38.79
C VAL A 213 9.10 9.77 39.36
N LEU A 214 10.11 9.59 38.51
CA LEU A 214 11.40 9.04 38.88
C LEU A 214 12.24 10.03 39.70
N ALA A 215 13.19 9.48 40.46
CA ALA A 215 14.23 10.29 41.09
C ALA A 215 15.10 10.96 40.01
N SER A 216 15.72 12.10 40.35
CA SER A 216 16.48 12.91 39.41
C SER A 216 17.55 12.11 38.67
N ASP A 217 18.27 11.20 39.31
CA ASP A 217 19.18 10.28 38.61
C ASP A 217 18.77 8.84 38.92
N THR A 218 18.15 8.18 37.94
CA THR A 218 17.70 6.80 38.06
C THR A 218 18.51 5.90 37.13
N GLU A 219 19.07 4.83 37.66
CA GLU A 219 19.81 3.83 36.90
C GLU A 219 19.19 2.45 37.11
N TRP A 220 18.87 1.78 36.00
CA TRP A 220 18.56 0.36 35.95
C TRP A 220 19.80 -0.36 35.42
N PRO A 221 20.57 -1.07 36.27
CA PRO A 221 21.82 -1.69 35.87
C PRO A 221 21.61 -2.80 34.82
N PRO A 222 22.67 -3.28 34.16
CA PRO A 222 22.57 -4.36 33.18
C PRO A 222 21.80 -5.59 33.70
N ASN A 223 21.03 -6.23 32.81
CA ASN A 223 20.15 -7.36 33.09
C ASN A 223 19.01 -7.07 34.08
N SER A 224 18.55 -5.82 34.16
CA SER A 224 17.38 -5.49 34.97
C SER A 224 16.10 -6.14 34.42
N ARG A 225 15.14 -6.43 35.31
CA ARG A 225 13.80 -6.95 35.00
C ARG A 225 12.78 -5.97 35.57
N ILE A 226 12.31 -5.06 34.73
CA ILE A 226 11.48 -3.92 35.13
C ILE A 226 10.06 -4.13 34.65
N ASP A 227 9.11 -3.90 35.53
CA ASP A 227 7.67 -3.98 35.27
C ASP A 227 7.08 -2.59 35.46
N VAL A 228 6.82 -1.88 34.36
CA VAL A 228 6.27 -0.53 34.40
C VAL A 228 4.75 -0.64 34.51
N THR A 229 4.23 -0.44 35.72
CA THR A 229 2.82 -0.74 36.05
C THR A 229 1.89 0.47 35.93
N GLY A 230 2.42 1.63 35.56
CA GLY A 230 1.71 2.89 35.41
C GLY A 230 2.63 3.95 34.83
N ASP A 231 2.07 5.10 34.43
CA ASP A 231 2.81 6.16 33.73
C ASP A 231 4.12 6.53 34.42
N LEU A 232 5.17 6.65 33.62
CA LEU A 232 6.53 6.92 34.08
C LEU A 232 6.91 8.35 33.69
N THR A 233 7.49 9.13 34.60
CA THR A 233 7.99 10.48 34.27
C THR A 233 9.46 10.64 34.64
N VAL A 234 10.29 11.00 33.66
CA VAL A 234 11.64 11.53 33.92
C VAL A 234 11.54 13.05 34.06
N PRO A 235 11.87 13.64 35.22
CA PRO A 235 11.77 15.08 35.42
C PRO A 235 12.76 15.86 34.55
N ALA A 236 12.52 17.16 34.33
CA ALA A 236 13.28 17.99 33.39
C ALA A 236 14.78 18.12 33.72
N ASP A 237 15.14 18.05 35.00
CA ASP A 237 16.50 18.06 35.51
C ASP A 237 17.05 16.65 35.78
N GLY A 238 16.32 15.61 35.37
CA GLY A 238 16.66 14.22 35.67
C GLY A 238 17.05 13.36 34.47
N SER A 239 17.52 12.15 34.78
CA SER A 239 17.99 11.13 33.85
C SER A 239 17.49 9.73 34.23
N LEU A 240 17.20 8.92 33.21
CA LEU A 240 17.00 7.48 33.31
C LEU A 240 18.03 6.76 32.42
N ILE A 241 18.84 5.88 33.01
CA ILE A 241 19.80 5.03 32.30
C ILE A 241 19.37 3.57 32.42
N ILE A 242 19.25 2.87 31.28
CA ILE A 242 18.90 1.45 31.22
C ILE A 242 20.10 0.66 30.66
N GLY A 243 20.63 -0.28 31.44
CA GLY A 243 21.79 -1.09 31.07
C GLY A 243 21.44 -2.28 30.15
N ALA A 244 22.44 -2.75 29.40
CA ALA A 244 22.36 -3.87 28.44
C ALA A 244 21.70 -5.13 29.02
N GLY A 245 21.02 -5.91 28.17
CA GLY A 245 20.35 -7.17 28.52
C GLY A 245 19.13 -7.01 29.43
N SER A 246 18.70 -5.78 29.70
CA SER A 246 17.50 -5.51 30.50
C SER A 246 16.23 -5.81 29.69
N VAL A 247 15.24 -6.36 30.39
CA VAL A 247 13.89 -6.56 29.86
C VAL A 247 12.95 -5.66 30.65
N VAL A 248 12.27 -4.77 29.93
CA VAL A 248 11.29 -3.85 30.48
C VAL A 248 9.94 -4.23 29.89
N ARG A 249 9.07 -4.78 30.71
CA ARG A 249 7.67 -4.98 30.30
C ARG A 249 6.84 -3.78 30.75
N VAL A 250 5.91 -3.38 29.91
CA VAL A 250 5.06 -2.21 30.14
C VAL A 250 3.61 -2.65 30.17
N ALA A 251 2.83 -2.17 31.14
CA ALA A 251 1.40 -2.45 31.21
C ALA A 251 0.65 -1.76 30.06
N ALA A 252 -0.55 -2.24 29.77
CA ALA A 252 -1.40 -1.66 28.73
C ALA A 252 -1.65 -0.16 28.98
N ASP A 253 -1.74 0.61 27.91
CA ASP A 253 -2.02 2.07 27.91
C ASP A 253 -0.99 2.97 28.62
N VAL A 254 0.05 2.40 29.24
CA VAL A 254 1.03 3.17 30.03
C VAL A 254 1.95 3.98 29.13
N GLU A 255 2.10 5.27 29.46
CA GLU A 255 3.00 6.20 28.76
C GLU A 255 4.27 6.55 29.57
N TRP A 256 5.34 6.89 28.85
CA TRP A 256 6.58 7.41 29.43
C TRP A 256 6.76 8.87 29.04
N HIS A 257 6.68 9.78 30.01
CA HIS A 257 6.92 11.20 29.82
C HIS A 257 8.39 11.55 30.09
N ILE A 258 9.16 11.81 29.04
CA ILE A 258 10.57 12.15 29.15
C ILE A 258 10.72 13.66 29.07
N ASN A 259 10.83 14.34 30.21
CA ASN A 259 11.13 15.78 30.24
C ASN A 259 12.63 16.06 30.35
N GLY A 260 13.41 15.10 30.87
CA GLY A 260 14.87 15.17 31.01
C GLY A 260 15.58 14.29 29.98
N VAL A 261 16.45 13.39 30.44
CA VAL A 261 17.28 12.52 29.58
C VAL A 261 16.93 11.05 29.74
N LEU A 262 16.69 10.34 28.63
CA LEU A 262 16.59 8.88 28.59
C LEU A 262 17.79 8.31 27.82
N THR A 263 18.51 7.37 28.43
CA THR A 263 19.61 6.64 27.79
C THR A 263 19.42 5.13 27.93
N ILE A 264 19.36 4.42 26.80
CA ILE A 264 19.26 2.97 26.74
C ILE A 264 20.54 2.41 26.11
N ASN A 265 21.31 1.64 26.90
CA ASN A 265 22.65 1.17 26.57
C ASN A 265 22.66 -0.34 26.27
N GLY A 266 21.88 -0.79 25.28
CA GLY A 266 21.97 -2.16 24.76
C GLY A 266 23.28 -2.45 24.03
N THR A 267 23.58 -3.73 23.82
CA THR A 267 24.65 -4.18 22.91
C THR A 267 24.12 -5.24 21.93
N ALA A 268 24.88 -5.54 20.87
CA ALA A 268 24.49 -6.58 19.90
C ALA A 268 24.36 -7.98 20.53
N GLU A 269 25.13 -8.26 21.60
CA GLU A 269 25.06 -9.51 22.35
C GLU A 269 23.98 -9.50 23.43
N ALA A 270 23.60 -8.33 23.94
CA ALA A 270 22.65 -8.16 25.03
C ALA A 270 21.79 -6.92 24.78
N PRO A 271 20.86 -6.97 23.81
CA PRO A 271 19.96 -5.86 23.55
C PRO A 271 19.10 -5.56 24.78
N VAL A 272 18.67 -4.31 24.90
CA VAL A 272 17.57 -3.97 25.82
C VAL A 272 16.26 -4.21 25.08
N VAL A 273 15.27 -4.80 25.75
CA VAL A 273 13.95 -5.05 25.15
C VAL A 273 12.85 -4.34 25.94
N LEU A 274 12.07 -3.51 25.25
CA LEU A 274 10.82 -2.92 25.73
C LEU A 274 9.67 -3.66 25.06
N THR A 275 8.78 -4.27 25.84
CA THR A 275 7.71 -5.14 25.36
C THR A 275 6.43 -4.91 26.15
N PRO A 276 5.22 -5.12 25.57
CA PRO A 276 4.00 -5.12 26.36
C PRO A 276 4.00 -6.30 27.35
N THR A 277 3.21 -6.17 28.40
CA THR A 277 2.94 -7.27 29.35
C THR A 277 2.10 -8.38 28.72
N SER A 278 1.28 -8.04 27.71
CA SER A 278 0.49 -8.98 26.91
C SER A 278 0.53 -8.57 25.44
N PRO A 279 0.74 -9.50 24.48
CA PRO A 279 0.75 -9.19 23.05
C PRO A 279 -0.56 -8.56 22.54
N SER A 280 -1.69 -8.86 23.19
CA SER A 280 -3.02 -8.34 22.83
C SER A 280 -3.37 -7.02 23.53
N ALA A 281 -2.46 -6.45 24.31
CA ALA A 281 -2.71 -5.24 25.10
C ALA A 281 -1.48 -4.32 24.93
N PRO A 282 -1.44 -3.53 23.85
CA PRO A 282 -0.34 -2.62 23.60
C PRO A 282 -0.16 -1.65 24.77
N TRP A 283 1.10 -1.26 25.02
CA TRP A 283 1.39 -0.14 25.90
C TRP A 283 1.33 1.16 25.10
N GLY A 284 1.38 2.30 25.78
CA GLY A 284 1.31 3.62 25.14
C GLY A 284 2.55 3.94 24.29
N GLY A 285 3.21 5.04 24.60
CA GLY A 285 4.45 5.44 23.93
C GLY A 285 5.36 6.24 24.84
N ILE A 286 6.49 6.68 24.29
CA ILE A 286 7.44 7.57 24.95
C ILE A 286 7.24 8.98 24.40
N THR A 287 6.78 9.89 25.26
CA THR A 287 6.42 11.25 24.90
C THR A 287 7.43 12.27 25.43
N CYS A 288 7.94 13.11 24.53
CA CYS A 288 8.83 14.23 24.84
C CYS A 288 8.07 15.54 24.58
N ARG A 289 7.82 16.32 25.63
CA ARG A 289 7.10 17.61 25.52
C ARG A 289 7.92 18.80 26.03
N ALA A 290 9.19 18.59 26.38
CA ALA A 290 10.07 19.63 26.89
C ALA A 290 11.27 19.85 25.96
N ALA A 291 11.72 21.09 25.81
CA ALA A 291 12.92 21.40 25.04
C ALA A 291 14.21 20.78 25.64
N THR A 292 14.16 20.33 26.90
CA THR A 292 15.23 19.58 27.58
C THR A 292 15.22 18.09 27.26
N SER A 293 14.14 17.57 26.67
CA SER A 293 13.97 16.14 26.39
C SER A 293 15.03 15.63 25.42
N ARG A 294 15.83 14.64 25.86
CA ARG A 294 16.83 13.96 25.02
C ARG A 294 16.69 12.45 25.17
N ILE A 295 16.68 11.75 24.04
CA ILE A 295 16.66 10.29 23.99
C ILE A 295 17.92 9.81 23.27
N THR A 296 18.61 8.85 23.87
CA THR A 296 19.64 8.06 23.19
C THR A 296 19.32 6.59 23.39
N MET A 297 19.20 5.84 22.30
CA MET A 297 19.00 4.39 22.36
C MET A 297 20.06 3.69 21.52
N ARG A 298 20.59 2.61 22.07
CA ARG A 298 21.55 1.71 21.42
C ARG A 298 21.04 0.28 21.51
N GLN A 299 21.04 -0.45 20.40
CA GLN A 299 20.75 -1.89 20.33
C GLN A 299 19.51 -2.26 21.17
N THR A 300 18.41 -1.56 20.91
CA THR A 300 17.15 -1.69 21.65
C THR A 300 16.08 -2.29 20.74
N ILE A 301 15.38 -3.30 21.23
CA ILE A 301 14.18 -3.84 20.57
C ILE A 301 12.95 -3.27 21.29
N LEU A 302 12.05 -2.64 20.55
CA LEU A 302 10.79 -2.11 21.06
C LEU A 302 9.64 -2.77 20.30
N THR A 303 8.66 -3.31 21.04
CA THR A 303 7.49 -3.97 20.48
C THR A 303 6.20 -3.53 21.15
N GLY A 304 5.07 -3.70 20.45
CA GLY A 304 3.71 -3.58 21.00
C GLY A 304 3.36 -2.22 21.61
N SER A 305 3.91 -1.11 21.12
CA SER A 305 3.49 0.23 21.50
C SER A 305 2.31 0.73 20.64
N GLY A 306 1.70 1.84 21.05
CA GLY A 306 0.67 2.53 20.29
C GLY A 306 -0.75 2.11 20.68
N ALA A 307 -1.07 2.19 21.97
CA ALA A 307 -2.33 1.71 22.51
C ALA A 307 -3.55 2.56 22.16
N ASP A 308 -3.38 3.87 21.97
CA ASP A 308 -4.47 4.77 21.60
C ASP A 308 -4.56 4.94 20.07
N PRO A 309 -5.61 4.41 19.41
CA PRO A 309 -5.78 4.55 17.97
C PRO A 309 -6.18 5.97 17.53
N ASN A 310 -6.60 6.84 18.47
CA ASN A 310 -7.04 8.21 18.19
C ASN A 310 -6.23 9.22 19.02
N TRP A 311 -4.94 8.95 19.22
CA TRP A 311 -4.09 9.70 20.14
C TRP A 311 -3.99 11.17 19.81
N PHE A 312 -3.87 11.53 18.52
CA PHE A 312 -3.80 12.93 18.11
C PHE A 312 -5.12 13.69 18.35
N ASP A 313 -6.26 13.00 18.25
CA ASP A 313 -7.57 13.57 18.58
C ASP A 313 -7.74 13.76 20.10
N ASN A 314 -7.21 12.82 20.88
CA ASN A 314 -7.26 12.83 22.34
C ASN A 314 -6.22 13.77 22.98
N ASN A 315 -5.15 14.12 22.25
CA ASN A 315 -4.02 14.91 22.75
C ASN A 315 -3.85 16.23 22.00
N SER A 316 -4.87 17.10 22.10
CA SER A 316 -4.87 18.44 21.50
C SER A 316 -3.58 19.22 21.84
N GLY A 317 -2.99 19.87 20.84
CA GLY A 317 -1.72 20.59 20.97
C GLY A 317 -0.46 19.74 20.73
N SER A 318 -0.63 18.52 20.22
CA SER A 318 0.50 17.67 19.81
C SER A 318 0.92 17.85 18.34
N GLY A 319 0.37 18.86 17.66
CA GLY A 319 0.55 19.06 16.22
C GLY A 319 -0.52 18.35 15.39
N SER A 320 -0.40 18.44 14.07
CA SER A 320 -1.24 17.71 13.12
C SER A 320 -0.52 16.44 12.65
N SER A 321 -1.26 15.35 12.47
CA SER A 321 -0.77 14.10 11.91
C SER A 321 -1.80 13.61 10.89
N HIS A 322 -1.34 13.06 9.76
CA HIS A 322 -2.22 12.40 8.78
C HIS A 322 -2.74 11.07 9.35
N ARG A 323 -1.96 10.38 10.19
CA ARG A 323 -2.41 9.23 11.00
C ARG A 323 -2.84 9.61 12.40
N HIS A 324 -3.87 8.95 12.92
CA HIS A 324 -4.46 9.24 14.24
C HIS A 324 -3.79 8.45 15.38
N GLU A 325 -3.13 7.33 15.05
CA GLU A 325 -2.63 6.39 16.03
C GLU A 325 -1.44 6.93 16.82
N GLN A 326 -1.36 6.54 18.09
CA GLN A 326 -0.27 6.92 18.99
C GLN A 326 1.10 6.49 18.45
N PRO A 327 2.10 7.39 18.45
CA PRO A 327 3.46 7.03 18.10
C PRO A 327 4.20 6.36 19.27
N ALA A 328 5.08 5.41 18.97
CA ALA A 328 6.01 4.85 19.95
C ALA A 328 6.94 5.94 20.52
N LEU A 329 7.33 6.92 19.70
CA LEU A 329 8.10 8.10 20.09
C LEU A 329 7.39 9.39 19.63
N TYR A 330 6.80 10.13 20.55
CA TYR A 330 6.38 11.50 20.26
C TYR A 330 7.51 12.48 20.63
N LEU A 331 7.99 13.27 19.66
CA LEU A 331 9.06 14.26 19.84
C LEU A 331 8.53 15.68 19.61
N GLY A 332 8.10 16.34 20.68
CA GLY A 332 7.64 17.73 20.64
C GLY A 332 8.67 18.75 21.14
N ALA A 333 8.41 20.02 20.85
CA ALA A 333 9.14 21.18 21.38
C ALA A 333 10.66 21.15 21.10
N GLY A 334 11.07 20.69 19.91
CA GLY A 334 12.49 20.60 19.53
C GLY A 334 13.27 19.53 20.28
N ALA A 335 12.59 18.50 20.78
CA ALA A 335 13.22 17.32 21.36
C ALA A 335 14.15 16.62 20.36
N ARG A 336 15.12 15.86 20.89
CA ARG A 336 16.08 15.12 20.08
C ARG A 336 16.12 13.64 20.48
N ALA A 337 16.12 12.77 19.49
CA ALA A 337 16.30 11.33 19.64
C ALA A 337 17.38 10.80 18.70
N ASP A 338 18.38 10.13 19.26
CA ASP A 338 19.45 9.45 18.53
C ASP A 338 19.37 7.92 18.76
N LEU A 339 18.94 7.18 17.73
CA LEU A 339 18.77 5.73 17.78
C LEU A 339 19.82 5.06 16.89
N GLU A 340 20.55 4.08 17.43
CA GLU A 340 21.57 3.33 16.67
C GLU A 340 21.42 1.83 16.94
N GLY A 341 21.24 1.05 15.88
CA GLY A 341 21.07 -0.40 15.98
C GLY A 341 19.75 -0.83 16.64
N CYS A 342 18.75 0.05 16.71
CA CYS A 342 17.47 -0.25 17.32
C CYS A 342 16.52 -0.94 16.33
N CYS A 343 15.54 -1.69 16.86
CA CYS A 343 14.51 -2.37 16.09
C CYS A 343 13.15 -2.04 16.70
N PHE A 344 12.28 -1.34 15.97
CA PHE A 344 10.89 -1.14 16.37
C PHE A 344 10.03 -2.04 15.50
N ILE A 345 9.44 -3.05 16.12
CA ILE A 345 8.78 -4.13 15.38
C ILE A 345 7.44 -4.47 16.01
N ASP A 346 6.43 -4.73 15.18
CA ASP A 346 5.11 -5.18 15.62
C ASP A 346 4.47 -4.20 16.62
N ASN A 347 4.45 -2.92 16.26
CA ASN A 347 3.75 -1.87 17.01
C ASN A 347 2.37 -1.64 16.42
N TRP A 348 1.41 -1.31 17.29
CA TRP A 348 0.01 -1.09 16.92
C TRP A 348 -0.24 0.31 16.35
N GLY A 349 0.63 1.27 16.69
CA GLY A 349 0.57 2.63 16.16
C GLY A 349 1.77 3.00 15.28
N GLN A 350 2.03 4.30 15.19
CA GLN A 350 3.17 4.85 14.45
C GLN A 350 4.48 4.57 15.21
N ALA A 351 5.63 4.59 14.53
CA ALA A 351 6.91 4.43 15.22
C ALA A 351 7.41 5.74 15.87
N ALA A 352 7.17 6.88 15.24
CA ALA A 352 7.63 8.17 15.70
C ALA A 352 6.78 9.32 15.13
N HIS A 353 6.78 10.46 15.81
CA HIS A 353 6.23 11.72 15.32
C HIS A 353 7.12 12.88 15.78
N GLY A 354 7.28 13.91 14.96
CA GLY A 354 8.11 15.07 15.27
C GLY A 354 7.44 16.42 15.04
N GLU A 355 7.57 17.33 16.02
CA GLU A 355 7.22 18.75 15.92
C GLU A 355 8.49 19.60 16.13
N ASP A 356 9.02 20.15 15.05
CA ASP A 356 10.31 20.85 14.99
C ASP A 356 11.48 20.06 15.63
N ALA A 357 11.38 18.73 15.61
CA ALA A 357 12.26 17.81 16.35
C ALA A 357 13.44 17.30 15.51
N ILE A 358 14.44 16.72 16.20
CA ILE A 358 15.58 16.06 15.55
C ILE A 358 15.50 14.56 15.83
N LEU A 359 15.28 13.76 14.79
CA LEU A 359 15.31 12.31 14.84
C LEU A 359 16.47 11.78 13.98
N THR A 360 17.33 10.95 14.57
CA THR A 360 18.39 10.26 13.85
C THR A 360 18.25 8.75 14.04
N LEU A 361 18.09 8.03 12.93
CA LEU A 361 18.00 6.58 12.84
C LEU A 361 19.24 6.05 12.11
N ASN A 362 20.10 5.30 12.81
CA ASN A 362 21.27 4.65 12.21
C ASN A 362 21.19 3.13 12.43
N ASP A 363 21.48 2.34 11.39
CA ASP A 363 21.48 0.86 11.47
C ASP A 363 20.17 0.31 12.06
N TYR A 364 19.06 0.96 11.72
CA TYR A 364 17.77 0.79 12.38
C TYR A 364 16.85 -0.11 11.56
N LEU A 365 16.04 -0.93 12.24
CA LEU A 365 14.92 -1.65 11.62
C LEU A 365 13.61 -1.10 12.17
N LEU A 366 12.72 -0.74 11.27
CA LEU A 366 11.32 -0.51 11.55
C LEU A 366 10.50 -1.48 10.72
N GLN A 367 9.64 -2.27 11.37
CA GLN A 367 8.87 -3.28 10.66
C GLN A 367 7.50 -3.55 11.28
N ARG A 368 6.45 -3.62 10.47
CA ARG A 368 5.07 -3.89 10.93
C ARG A 368 4.61 -2.90 11.99
N CYS A 369 4.64 -1.62 11.61
CA CYS A 369 4.02 -0.50 12.32
C CYS A 369 3.04 0.17 11.35
N ILE A 370 2.05 0.92 11.83
CA ILE A 370 1.08 1.61 10.95
C ILE A 370 1.77 2.52 9.93
N SER A 371 2.79 3.24 10.40
CA SER A 371 3.66 4.12 9.63
C SER A 371 4.96 4.32 10.43
N VAL A 372 6.02 4.90 9.83
CA VAL A 372 7.03 5.56 10.65
C VAL A 372 6.40 6.75 11.35
N GLY A 373 5.63 7.56 10.62
CA GLY A 373 4.83 8.68 11.09
C GLY A 373 5.23 10.02 10.50
N GLN A 374 4.62 11.09 11.01
CA GLN A 374 4.73 12.44 10.45
C GLN A 374 5.77 13.32 11.14
N PHE A 375 6.44 14.14 10.32
CA PHE A 375 7.42 15.12 10.78
C PHE A 375 7.07 16.52 10.27
N ASN A 376 6.69 17.38 11.21
CA ASN A 376 6.35 18.77 11.00
C ASN A 376 7.54 19.66 11.37
N GLY A 377 8.43 19.87 10.40
CA GLY A 377 9.65 20.65 10.61
C GLY A 377 10.80 19.82 11.16
N GLY A 378 11.87 20.53 11.56
CA GLY A 378 13.06 19.93 12.15
C GLY A 378 13.93 19.14 11.17
N GLU A 379 14.52 18.04 11.67
CA GLU A 379 15.45 17.19 10.91
C GLU A 379 15.17 15.71 11.17
N VAL A 380 15.03 14.95 10.09
CA VAL A 380 14.99 13.48 10.13
C VAL A 380 16.15 12.96 9.30
N THR A 381 17.07 12.24 9.97
CA THR A 381 18.19 11.58 9.30
C THR A 381 18.03 10.07 9.45
N VAL A 382 17.87 9.38 8.33
CA VAL A 382 17.82 7.92 8.23
C VAL A 382 19.06 7.45 7.47
N HIS A 383 19.85 6.57 8.09
CA HIS A 383 21.10 6.08 7.51
C HIS A 383 21.29 4.58 7.77
N ARG A 384 21.66 3.83 6.72
CA ARG A 384 21.84 2.36 6.78
C ARG A 384 20.70 1.62 7.47
N SER A 385 19.47 2.06 7.23
CA SER A 385 18.29 1.55 7.95
C SER A 385 17.33 0.85 7.01
N ALA A 386 16.36 0.15 7.58
CA ALA A 386 15.27 -0.49 6.87
C ALA A 386 13.93 -0.12 7.50
N LEU A 387 13.04 0.45 6.68
CA LEU A 387 11.70 0.88 7.03
C LEU A 387 10.75 0.06 6.14
N ILE A 388 10.16 -1.03 6.67
CA ILE A 388 9.47 -2.01 5.81
C ILE A 388 8.15 -2.53 6.41
N GLU A 389 7.18 -2.86 5.57
CA GLU A 389 5.86 -3.40 5.96
C GLU A 389 5.01 -2.41 6.78
N PHE A 390 4.24 -1.56 6.07
CA PHE A 390 3.37 -0.54 6.66
C PHE A 390 1.91 -0.75 6.25
N PRO A 391 1.06 -1.30 7.14
CA PRO A 391 1.42 -2.08 8.33
C PRO A 391 1.83 -3.53 8.01
N ILE A 392 1.48 -4.02 6.82
CA ILE A 392 1.65 -5.42 6.46
C ILE A 392 1.85 -5.58 4.95
N ASP A 393 2.66 -6.56 4.55
CA ASP A 393 2.84 -6.96 3.15
C ASP A 393 1.82 -8.06 2.77
N ASP A 394 0.61 -7.64 2.39
CA ASP A 394 -0.39 -8.50 1.75
C ASP A 394 -0.92 -7.89 0.44
N ASP A 395 -1.95 -8.49 -0.17
CA ASP A 395 -2.55 -8.04 -1.44
C ASP A 395 -3.78 -7.16 -1.30
N VAL A 396 -4.21 -6.83 -0.08
CA VAL A 396 -5.36 -5.93 0.15
C VAL A 396 -4.97 -4.51 -0.21
N PHE A 397 -5.66 -3.90 -1.16
CA PHE A 397 -5.53 -2.45 -1.38
C PHE A 397 -6.19 -1.72 -0.21
N GLN A 398 -5.45 -0.80 0.41
CA GLN A 398 -5.91 0.01 1.52
C GLN A 398 -5.18 1.35 1.46
N ASP A 399 -5.90 2.33 0.93
CA ASP A 399 -5.45 3.71 0.78
C ASP A 399 -5.87 4.50 2.02
N ASP A 400 -5.11 4.29 3.08
CA ASP A 400 -5.33 4.85 4.41
C ASP A 400 -4.13 5.73 4.83
N ASP A 401 -3.41 6.39 3.92
CA ASP A 401 -2.19 7.15 4.24
C ASP A 401 -1.14 6.30 4.98
N ASN A 402 -1.03 5.02 4.62
CA ASN A 402 -0.10 4.07 5.24
C ASN A 402 1.31 4.20 4.67
N ASP A 403 1.82 5.44 4.70
CA ASP A 403 3.14 5.77 4.23
C ASP A 403 4.20 5.21 5.16
N ALA A 404 5.42 4.98 4.64
CA ALA A 404 6.53 4.84 5.58
C ALA A 404 6.80 6.20 6.25
N LEU A 405 7.20 7.23 5.50
CA LEU A 405 7.57 8.55 6.04
C LEU A 405 6.71 9.66 5.44
N TYR A 406 6.18 10.55 6.30
CA TYR A 406 5.45 11.74 5.86
C TYR A 406 6.16 13.02 6.35
N LEU A 407 6.63 13.84 5.41
CA LEU A 407 7.55 14.95 5.66
C LEU A 407 6.96 16.31 5.22
N THR A 408 6.29 17.03 6.12
CA THR A 408 5.59 18.27 5.72
C THR A 408 6.48 19.49 5.61
N ASP A 409 7.50 19.63 6.45
CA ASP A 409 8.48 20.73 6.44
C ASP A 409 9.79 20.27 7.11
N GLY A 410 10.88 21.01 6.91
CA GLY A 410 12.18 20.73 7.54
C GLY A 410 13.29 20.38 6.56
N THR A 411 14.36 19.79 7.07
CA THR A 411 15.50 19.32 6.27
C THR A 411 15.78 17.86 6.60
N HIS A 412 15.50 16.97 5.65
CA HIS A 412 15.53 15.53 5.89
C HIS A 412 16.50 14.84 4.93
N ARG A 413 17.02 13.69 5.38
CA ARG A 413 17.96 12.88 4.63
C ARG A 413 17.67 11.40 4.86
N VAL A 414 17.51 10.66 3.77
CA VAL A 414 17.42 9.19 3.79
C VAL A 414 18.56 8.66 2.92
N THR A 415 19.49 7.93 3.54
CA THR A 415 20.72 7.50 2.87
C THR A 415 21.04 6.04 3.13
N ASP A 416 21.55 5.34 2.13
CA ASP A 416 22.04 3.95 2.27
C ASP A 416 20.97 2.98 2.83
N SER A 417 19.68 3.28 2.62
CA SER A 417 18.57 2.68 3.36
C SER A 417 17.58 1.93 2.46
N LEU A 418 16.75 1.09 3.08
CA LEU A 418 15.62 0.39 2.45
C LEU A 418 14.31 0.99 2.95
N VAL A 419 13.40 1.28 2.04
CA VAL A 419 12.02 1.67 2.35
C VAL A 419 11.07 0.85 1.48
N GLY A 420 9.94 0.36 1.98
CA GLY A 420 9.02 -0.36 1.11
C GLY A 420 7.96 -1.22 1.78
N TRP A 421 7.19 -1.93 0.95
CA TRP A 421 6.00 -2.67 1.38
C TRP A 421 5.04 -1.78 2.18
N ALA A 422 4.87 -0.55 1.69
CA ALA A 422 3.88 0.39 2.18
C ALA A 422 2.56 0.19 1.44
N LYS A 423 1.45 0.31 2.17
CA LYS A 423 0.10 0.28 1.59
C LYS A 423 -0.27 1.57 0.88
N ASP A 424 0.55 2.59 1.06
CA ASP A 424 0.49 3.85 0.34
C ASP A 424 1.89 4.18 -0.20
N ASP A 425 2.51 5.29 0.20
CA ASP A 425 3.82 5.72 -0.27
C ASP A 425 4.99 5.21 0.57
N ALA A 426 6.17 5.14 -0.04
CA ALA A 426 7.39 4.98 0.76
C ALA A 426 7.78 6.30 1.46
N ILE A 427 7.93 7.39 0.71
CA ILE A 427 8.23 8.69 1.30
C ILE A 427 7.32 9.72 0.64
N ASP A 428 6.42 10.28 1.44
CA ASP A 428 5.57 11.39 1.06
C ASP A 428 6.02 12.69 1.76
N SER A 429 5.73 13.80 1.11
CA SER A 429 5.90 15.14 1.63
C SER A 429 4.66 16.03 1.52
N GLY A 430 3.54 15.51 1.02
CA GLY A 430 2.18 16.01 1.16
C GLY A 430 1.95 17.51 0.96
N SER A 431 0.84 18.02 1.51
CA SER A 431 0.47 19.45 1.44
C SER A 431 1.20 20.30 2.49
N GLY A 432 2.52 20.51 2.29
CA GLY A 432 3.43 21.19 3.23
C GLY A 432 3.89 22.62 2.86
N SER A 433 4.50 23.31 3.83
CA SER A 433 5.04 24.69 3.73
C SER A 433 6.43 24.82 3.09
N GLY A 434 7.09 23.69 2.81
CA GLY A 434 8.35 23.62 2.06
C GLY A 434 9.37 22.68 2.68
N GLY A 435 10.66 22.99 2.53
CA GLY A 435 11.75 22.19 3.08
C GLY A 435 12.50 21.38 2.03
N SER A 436 13.52 20.64 2.48
CA SER A 436 14.38 19.86 1.59
C SER A 436 14.49 18.40 1.98
N VAL A 437 14.42 17.52 0.99
CA VAL A 437 14.61 16.07 1.19
C VAL A 437 15.72 15.57 0.28
N LEU A 438 16.73 14.92 0.86
CA LEU A 438 17.76 14.19 0.12
C LEU A 438 17.52 12.69 0.28
N VAL A 439 17.38 11.98 -0.84
CA VAL A 439 17.34 10.52 -0.91
C VAL A 439 18.57 10.05 -1.69
N GLU A 440 19.45 9.26 -1.08
CA GLU A 440 20.72 8.89 -1.73
C GLU A 440 21.14 7.45 -1.42
N ARG A 441 21.50 6.68 -2.45
CA ARG A 441 21.91 5.26 -2.32
C ARG A 441 20.85 4.40 -1.62
N CYS A 442 19.58 4.68 -1.89
CA CYS A 442 18.46 3.97 -1.29
C CYS A 442 17.91 2.86 -2.20
N TRP A 443 17.18 1.95 -1.58
CA TRP A 443 16.35 0.96 -2.25
C TRP A 443 14.91 1.16 -1.80
N ILE A 444 14.02 1.47 -2.73
CA ILE A 444 12.60 1.69 -2.46
C ILE A 444 11.79 0.70 -3.28
N GLU A 445 10.95 -0.10 -2.62
CA GLU A 445 10.30 -1.23 -3.28
C GLU A 445 8.87 -1.54 -2.80
N ALA A 446 8.03 -1.95 -3.74
CA ALA A 446 6.73 -2.56 -3.49
C ALA A 446 5.76 -1.68 -2.68
N CYS A 447 5.68 -0.40 -3.03
CA CYS A 447 4.64 0.50 -2.52
C CYS A 447 3.40 0.46 -3.43
N TYR A 448 2.21 0.56 -2.84
CA TYR A 448 0.98 0.53 -3.65
C TYR A 448 0.85 1.77 -4.54
N HIS A 449 1.23 2.94 -4.01
CA HIS A 449 1.29 4.20 -4.72
C HIS A 449 2.74 4.55 -5.05
N GLU A 450 3.34 5.57 -4.43
CA GLU A 450 4.59 6.15 -4.87
C GLU A 450 5.77 5.57 -4.09
N ALA A 451 6.88 5.33 -4.79
CA ALA A 451 8.15 5.16 -4.13
C ALA A 451 8.57 6.49 -3.48
N LEU A 452 8.38 7.61 -4.20
CA LEU A 452 8.69 8.96 -3.75
C LEU A 452 7.61 9.95 -4.23
N ALA A 453 6.76 10.39 -3.31
CA ALA A 453 5.70 11.40 -3.53
C ALA A 453 6.17 12.78 -3.06
N TRP A 454 6.34 13.70 -4.01
CA TRP A 454 6.78 15.06 -3.69
C TRP A 454 5.70 16.07 -3.97
N SER A 455 5.28 16.77 -2.91
CA SER A 455 4.27 17.82 -2.95
C SER A 455 4.66 18.98 -2.03
N GLY A 456 3.95 20.10 -2.17
CA GLY A 456 4.07 21.28 -1.30
C GLY A 456 4.78 22.48 -1.92
N ALA A 457 4.64 23.63 -1.26
CA ALA A 457 5.19 24.91 -1.72
C ALA A 457 6.63 25.11 -1.23
N ASN A 458 7.53 25.61 -2.08
CA ASN A 458 8.98 25.73 -1.82
C ASN A 458 9.68 24.41 -1.42
N ARG A 459 9.14 23.27 -1.86
CA ARG A 459 9.74 21.94 -1.66
C ARG A 459 10.89 21.75 -2.64
N VAL A 460 12.03 21.28 -2.14
CA VAL A 460 13.19 20.93 -2.97
C VAL A 460 13.62 19.50 -2.66
N THR A 461 13.63 18.62 -3.66
CA THR A 461 14.01 17.22 -3.45
C THR A 461 15.13 16.80 -4.39
N GLN A 462 16.02 15.98 -3.85
CA GLN A 462 17.18 15.48 -4.58
C GLN A 462 17.30 13.99 -4.36
N THR A 463 17.30 13.24 -5.46
CA THR A 463 17.41 11.78 -5.44
C THR A 463 18.64 11.34 -6.24
N TYR A 464 19.53 10.58 -5.62
CA TYR A 464 20.76 10.10 -6.27
C TYR A 464 20.99 8.62 -6.05
N ASP A 465 21.50 7.93 -7.07
CA ASP A 465 22.04 6.57 -6.94
C ASP A 465 21.05 5.57 -6.30
N THR A 466 19.74 5.74 -6.58
CA THR A 466 18.63 5.09 -5.86
C THR A 466 17.80 4.19 -6.77
N VAL A 467 17.35 3.06 -6.23
CA VAL A 467 16.47 2.08 -6.92
C VAL A 467 15.02 2.30 -6.48
N LEU A 468 14.09 2.43 -7.43
CA LEU A 468 12.64 2.56 -7.24
C LEU A 468 11.96 1.42 -8.02
N LEU A 469 11.48 0.40 -7.31
CA LEU A 469 11.13 -0.91 -7.89
C LEU A 469 9.72 -1.35 -7.49
N ASP A 470 8.92 -1.81 -8.45
CA ASP A 470 7.62 -2.45 -8.17
C ASP A 470 6.56 -1.59 -7.46
N CYS A 471 6.67 -0.27 -7.57
CA CYS A 471 5.70 0.66 -7.01
C CYS A 471 4.61 1.01 -8.02
N GLY A 472 3.48 1.54 -7.54
CA GLY A 472 2.52 2.20 -8.43
C GLY A 472 3.26 3.24 -9.26
N GLN A 473 4.09 4.03 -8.60
CA GLN A 473 4.86 5.09 -9.24
C GLN A 473 6.26 5.15 -8.67
N GLY A 474 7.25 5.40 -9.52
CA GLY A 474 8.64 5.51 -9.10
C GLY A 474 8.90 6.85 -8.42
N LEU A 475 8.94 7.91 -9.23
CA LEU A 475 9.21 9.27 -8.75
C LEU A 475 8.12 10.21 -9.25
N GLU A 476 7.48 10.91 -8.31
CA GLU A 476 6.43 11.89 -8.62
C GLU A 476 6.87 13.33 -8.28
N ALA A 477 6.46 14.26 -9.13
CA ALA A 477 6.31 15.68 -8.77
C ALA A 477 4.82 16.05 -8.81
N GLY A 478 4.19 16.10 -7.64
CA GLY A 478 2.75 16.28 -7.44
C GLY A 478 2.34 17.74 -7.22
N TRP A 479 1.39 17.96 -6.32
CA TRP A 479 0.72 19.24 -6.11
C TRP A 479 1.59 20.32 -5.45
N SER A 480 1.27 21.58 -5.76
CA SER A 480 1.78 22.72 -5.00
C SER A 480 0.83 23.92 -5.01
N SER A 481 0.98 24.79 -4.01
CA SER A 481 0.33 26.12 -3.97
C SER A 481 1.23 27.26 -4.47
N SER A 482 2.43 26.96 -4.97
CA SER A 482 3.40 27.96 -5.43
C SER A 482 4.07 27.59 -6.76
N ASP A 483 4.23 28.58 -7.65
CA ASP A 483 4.94 28.45 -8.92
C ASP A 483 6.36 27.87 -8.76
N GLY A 484 6.68 26.85 -9.56
CA GLY A 484 8.01 26.24 -9.63
C GLY A 484 8.32 25.27 -8.50
N SER A 485 7.31 24.80 -7.76
CA SER A 485 7.44 23.85 -6.65
C SER A 485 6.41 22.72 -6.81
N PRO A 486 6.71 21.48 -6.37
CA PRO A 486 8.01 21.01 -5.90
C PRO A 486 9.09 21.08 -6.99
N ASP A 487 10.33 21.37 -6.60
CA ASP A 487 11.51 21.29 -7.47
C ASP A 487 12.19 19.94 -7.23
N VAL A 488 11.87 18.97 -8.10
CA VAL A 488 12.26 17.58 -7.97
C VAL A 488 13.41 17.26 -8.93
N THR A 489 14.55 16.82 -8.39
CA THR A 489 15.70 16.38 -9.19
C THR A 489 16.05 14.92 -8.88
N ALA A 490 16.25 14.12 -9.93
CA ALA A 490 16.83 12.78 -9.81
C ALA A 490 17.95 12.53 -10.82
N GLU A 491 19.04 11.92 -10.35
CA GLU A 491 20.20 11.58 -11.18
C GLU A 491 20.80 10.22 -10.79
N ARG A 492 21.16 9.40 -11.80
CA ARG A 492 21.69 8.04 -11.61
C ARG A 492 20.73 7.15 -10.82
N CYS A 493 19.44 7.16 -11.14
CA CYS A 493 18.43 6.32 -10.51
C CYS A 493 18.01 5.14 -11.42
N LEU A 494 17.42 4.10 -10.82
CA LEU A 494 16.82 2.96 -11.51
C LEU A 494 15.35 2.84 -11.12
N MET A 495 14.45 3.27 -12.01
CA MET A 495 13.00 3.12 -11.90
C MET A 495 12.57 1.90 -12.72
N LEU A 496 12.33 0.77 -12.06
CA LEU A 496 12.15 -0.53 -12.72
C LEU A 496 10.83 -1.19 -12.35
N GLY A 497 10.03 -1.56 -13.35
CA GLY A 497 8.85 -2.41 -13.13
C GLY A 497 7.74 -1.75 -12.31
N ASN A 498 7.59 -0.43 -12.37
CA ASN A 498 6.50 0.32 -11.74
C ASN A 498 5.30 0.46 -12.70
N SER A 499 4.14 0.94 -12.23
CA SER A 499 3.09 1.39 -13.17
C SER A 499 3.60 2.60 -13.96
N ILE A 500 4.10 3.62 -13.25
CA ILE A 500 4.79 4.76 -13.86
C ILE A 500 6.22 4.87 -13.31
N GLY A 501 7.23 5.01 -14.18
CA GLY A 501 8.61 5.25 -13.74
C GLY A 501 8.82 6.67 -13.23
N ILE A 502 8.57 7.66 -14.10
CA ILE A 502 8.75 9.10 -13.84
C ILE A 502 7.41 9.80 -14.09
N ARG A 503 6.84 10.43 -13.06
CA ARG A 503 5.54 11.12 -13.15
C ARG A 503 5.62 12.61 -12.82
N PHE A 504 4.95 13.40 -13.63
CA PHE A 504 4.53 14.75 -13.27
C PHE A 504 3.01 14.84 -13.12
N GLY A 505 2.56 15.53 -12.07
CA GLY A 505 1.16 15.61 -11.67
C GLY A 505 0.77 14.45 -10.74
N ASP A 506 -0.44 14.55 -10.21
CA ASP A 506 -1.02 13.63 -9.22
C ASP A 506 -2.42 13.17 -9.69
N ASN A 507 -3.10 12.34 -8.89
CA ASN A 507 -4.41 11.76 -9.12
C ASN A 507 -5.57 12.61 -8.59
N TYR A 508 -5.28 13.79 -8.04
CA TYR A 508 -6.30 14.69 -7.50
C TYR A 508 -6.62 15.89 -8.42
N ASP A 509 -7.76 16.56 -8.20
CA ASP A 509 -8.16 17.75 -8.96
C ASP A 509 -7.45 18.99 -8.42
N TRP A 510 -6.18 19.10 -8.78
CA TRP A 510 -5.20 19.93 -8.10
C TRP A 510 -4.40 20.76 -9.10
N ASP A 511 -3.82 21.86 -8.61
CA ASP A 511 -2.93 22.68 -9.42
C ASP A 511 -1.48 22.14 -9.38
N TYR A 512 -0.89 21.94 -10.56
CA TYR A 512 0.45 21.36 -10.70
C TYR A 512 1.47 22.39 -11.17
N TYR A 513 2.13 23.06 -10.22
CA TYR A 513 3.07 24.13 -10.51
C TYR A 513 4.55 23.73 -10.48
N GLY A 514 4.86 22.45 -10.22
CA GLY A 514 6.21 21.96 -10.00
C GLY A 514 7.14 21.91 -11.21
N LEU A 515 8.35 21.44 -10.94
CA LEU A 515 9.39 21.11 -11.90
C LEU A 515 9.93 19.72 -11.60
N LEU A 516 10.11 18.91 -12.65
CA LEU A 516 10.67 17.58 -12.55
C LEU A 516 11.86 17.42 -13.50
N GLN A 517 13.03 17.15 -12.95
CA GLN A 517 14.28 17.00 -13.68
C GLN A 517 14.84 15.61 -13.43
N VAL A 518 14.93 14.80 -14.50
CA VAL A 518 15.50 13.44 -14.40
C VAL A 518 16.48 13.22 -15.54
N LYS A 519 17.71 12.85 -15.17
CA LYS A 519 18.79 12.59 -16.13
C LYS A 519 19.73 11.48 -15.69
N ASP A 520 20.54 10.98 -16.62
CA ASP A 520 21.54 9.95 -16.39
C ASP A 520 20.98 8.71 -15.64
N SER A 521 19.68 8.43 -15.82
CA SER A 521 18.92 7.42 -15.08
C SER A 521 18.30 6.38 -16.01
N PHE A 522 17.69 5.36 -15.40
CA PHE A 522 17.02 4.26 -16.09
C PHE A 522 15.54 4.26 -15.71
N ALA A 523 14.64 4.27 -16.69
CA ALA A 523 13.23 3.97 -16.47
C ALA A 523 12.88 2.77 -17.35
N LEU A 524 12.84 1.58 -16.76
CA LEU A 524 12.80 0.30 -17.46
C LEU A 524 11.61 -0.56 -17.05
N ASN A 525 11.01 -1.25 -18.01
CA ASN A 525 9.93 -2.21 -17.84
C ASN A 525 8.76 -1.70 -16.99
N ASN A 526 8.58 -0.37 -16.92
CA ASN A 526 7.41 0.23 -16.31
C ASN A 526 6.23 0.10 -17.30
N TYR A 527 4.99 0.17 -16.82
CA TYR A 527 3.87 0.27 -17.74
C TYR A 527 3.97 1.57 -18.58
N ARG A 528 4.42 2.66 -17.95
CA ARG A 528 4.88 3.89 -18.63
C ARG A 528 6.20 4.35 -18.01
N ASP A 529 7.24 4.49 -18.83
CA ASP A 529 8.52 4.99 -18.30
C ASP A 529 8.44 6.46 -17.88
N VAL A 530 7.72 7.29 -18.64
CA VAL A 530 7.55 8.73 -18.38
C VAL A 530 6.11 9.14 -18.65
N TRP A 531 5.47 9.78 -17.68
CA TRP A 531 4.09 10.25 -17.77
C TRP A 531 3.94 11.67 -17.21
N GLY A 532 3.28 12.54 -17.95
CA GLY A 532 3.06 13.94 -17.57
C GLY A 532 1.66 14.43 -17.91
N MET A 533 0.71 13.52 -18.12
CA MET A 533 -0.68 13.88 -18.34
C MET A 533 -1.36 14.11 -16.99
N ALA A 534 -1.79 15.34 -16.76
CA ALA A 534 -2.61 15.68 -15.60
C ALA A 534 -4.09 15.71 -16.00
N TRP A 535 -4.96 15.19 -15.14
CA TRP A 535 -6.37 15.01 -15.46
C TRP A 535 -7.24 16.23 -15.09
N ASP A 536 -6.76 17.11 -14.21
CA ASP A 536 -7.37 18.40 -13.84
C ASP A 536 -7.71 19.22 -15.10
N ASN A 537 -6.77 19.28 -16.05
CA ASN A 537 -6.85 20.13 -17.22
C ASN A 537 -6.73 19.37 -18.56
N TRP A 538 -6.47 18.05 -18.51
CA TRP A 538 -6.31 17.15 -19.67
C TRP A 538 -5.16 17.55 -20.60
N THR A 539 -4.09 18.10 -20.05
CA THR A 539 -2.89 18.51 -20.78
C THR A 539 -1.65 17.74 -20.35
N TYR A 540 -0.72 17.58 -21.29
CA TYR A 540 0.57 16.99 -21.02
C TYR A 540 1.57 18.09 -20.62
N HIS A 541 2.08 18.01 -19.39
CA HIS A 541 2.94 19.02 -18.75
C HIS A 541 4.42 18.96 -19.18
N ALA A 542 4.68 18.80 -20.48
CA ALA A 542 6.05 18.67 -21.01
C ALA A 542 6.95 19.87 -20.68
N GLY A 543 6.37 21.07 -20.52
CA GLY A 543 7.12 22.30 -20.20
C GLY A 543 7.65 22.37 -18.77
N GLN A 544 7.17 21.49 -17.88
CA GLN A 544 7.59 21.39 -16.47
C GLN A 544 8.50 20.17 -16.22
N MET A 545 8.77 19.40 -17.26
CA MET A 545 9.51 18.16 -17.20
C MET A 545 10.78 18.25 -18.07
N ASP A 546 11.95 18.28 -17.43
CA ASP A 546 13.25 18.18 -18.09
C ASP A 546 13.78 16.75 -17.97
N ILE A 547 13.39 15.90 -18.93
CA ILE A 547 13.70 14.46 -18.93
C ILE A 547 14.61 14.16 -20.13
N HIS A 548 15.90 13.95 -19.88
CA HIS A 548 16.90 13.76 -20.93
C HIS A 548 18.07 12.88 -20.48
N ASP A 549 18.83 12.33 -21.44
CA ASP A 549 20.00 11.48 -21.18
C ASP A 549 19.70 10.24 -20.30
N ASN A 550 18.44 9.77 -20.30
CA ASN A 550 18.03 8.54 -19.65
C ASN A 550 17.97 7.36 -20.64
N LEU A 551 17.97 6.15 -20.10
CA LEU A 551 17.69 4.90 -20.82
C LEU A 551 16.26 4.43 -20.52
N LEU A 552 15.42 4.36 -21.56
CA LEU A 552 13.99 4.03 -21.48
C LEU A 552 13.68 2.69 -22.16
N THR A 553 12.62 2.01 -21.72
CA THR A 553 12.06 0.83 -22.41
C THR A 553 11.46 1.20 -23.75
N GLN A 554 10.84 2.38 -23.83
CA GLN A 554 10.11 2.85 -25.00
C GLN A 554 10.37 4.32 -25.29
N THR A 555 10.22 4.71 -26.56
CA THR A 555 10.39 6.09 -26.98
C THR A 555 9.27 6.95 -26.40
N ASN A 556 9.60 8.15 -25.92
CA ASN A 556 8.61 9.14 -25.52
C ASN A 556 8.67 10.36 -26.48
N PRO A 557 7.59 10.67 -27.23
CA PRO A 557 7.60 11.77 -28.19
C PRO A 557 7.65 13.17 -27.53
N HIS A 558 7.21 13.30 -26.27
CA HIS A 558 7.32 14.54 -25.50
C HIS A 558 8.74 14.76 -24.96
N HIS A 559 9.49 13.68 -24.74
CA HIS A 559 10.86 13.70 -24.21
C HIS A 559 11.83 12.94 -25.12
N PRO A 560 12.09 13.43 -26.35
CA PRO A 560 12.88 12.71 -27.35
C PRO A 560 14.40 12.70 -27.08
N ALA A 561 14.87 13.45 -26.08
CA ALA A 561 16.29 13.53 -25.71
C ALA A 561 16.77 12.36 -24.83
N ASN A 562 16.07 11.22 -24.88
CA ASN A 562 16.40 10.00 -24.17
C ASN A 562 16.74 8.88 -25.17
N THR A 563 17.45 7.86 -24.71
CA THR A 563 17.86 6.72 -25.54
C THR A 563 17.08 5.47 -25.13
N LEU A 564 16.82 4.56 -26.08
CA LEU A 564 16.27 3.25 -25.74
C LEU A 564 17.34 2.40 -25.07
N PHE A 565 16.94 1.69 -24.03
CA PHE A 565 17.79 0.68 -23.40
C PHE A 565 17.93 -0.53 -24.32
N GLU A 566 19.17 -0.86 -24.68
CA GLU A 566 19.49 -2.04 -25.47
C GLU A 566 20.06 -3.14 -24.56
N PRO A 567 19.28 -4.21 -24.25
CA PRO A 567 19.65 -5.18 -23.22
C PRO A 567 21.05 -5.79 -23.38
N GLU A 568 21.50 -6.05 -24.60
CA GLU A 568 22.82 -6.64 -24.85
C GLU A 568 23.98 -5.65 -24.65
N ALA A 569 23.76 -4.36 -24.92
CA ALA A 569 24.79 -3.33 -24.88
C ALA A 569 24.86 -2.64 -23.50
N ASP A 570 23.71 -2.43 -22.87
CA ASP A 570 23.57 -1.50 -21.74
C ASP A 570 23.42 -2.21 -20.40
N ALA A 571 23.11 -3.52 -20.36
CA ALA A 571 22.85 -4.24 -19.10
C ALA A 571 24.00 -4.18 -18.09
N ALA A 572 25.25 -4.03 -18.55
CA ALA A 572 26.39 -3.86 -17.66
C ALA A 572 26.32 -2.57 -16.81
N LEU A 573 25.58 -1.55 -17.24
CA LEU A 573 25.39 -0.30 -16.50
C LEU A 573 24.53 -0.50 -15.24
N LEU A 574 23.60 -1.46 -15.26
CA LEU A 574 22.74 -1.79 -14.12
C LEU A 574 23.53 -2.33 -12.91
N ARG A 575 24.78 -2.73 -13.12
CA ARG A 575 25.70 -3.21 -12.06
C ARG A 575 26.07 -2.12 -11.05
N ALA A 576 25.87 -0.85 -11.40
CA ALA A 576 26.07 0.27 -10.47
C ALA A 576 25.11 0.22 -9.28
N PHE A 577 23.90 -0.33 -9.47
CA PHE A 577 22.86 -0.41 -8.44
C PHE A 577 22.93 -1.69 -7.62
N LEU A 578 23.31 -2.81 -8.26
CA LEU A 578 23.48 -4.09 -7.58
C LEU A 578 24.48 -4.98 -8.33
N PRO A 579 25.52 -5.51 -7.67
CA PRO A 579 26.48 -6.38 -8.31
C PRO A 579 25.84 -7.65 -8.90
N PRO A 580 26.36 -8.16 -10.04
CA PRO A 580 25.76 -9.28 -10.73
C PRO A 580 25.90 -10.59 -9.93
N ALA A 581 24.88 -11.45 -10.02
CA ALA A 581 25.00 -12.87 -9.70
C ALA A 581 24.74 -13.66 -10.98
N SER A 582 25.45 -14.78 -11.16
CA SER A 582 25.26 -15.64 -12.32
C SER A 582 23.90 -16.34 -12.33
N ARG A 583 23.23 -16.43 -11.17
CA ARG A 583 21.87 -16.94 -11.05
C ARG A 583 21.04 -16.02 -10.16
N VAL A 584 19.80 -15.77 -10.57
CA VAL A 584 18.78 -15.10 -9.77
C VAL A 584 17.65 -16.05 -9.41
N GLY A 585 16.99 -15.81 -8.28
CA GLY A 585 15.80 -16.55 -7.90
C GLY A 585 14.63 -16.27 -8.85
N VAL A 586 13.79 -17.26 -9.11
CA VAL A 586 12.58 -17.13 -9.93
C VAL A 586 11.38 -17.86 -9.32
N GLY A 587 10.18 -17.31 -9.52
CA GLY A 587 8.95 -17.94 -9.08
C GLY A 587 7.70 -17.35 -9.75
N ILE A 588 6.58 -18.05 -9.58
CA ILE A 588 5.26 -17.56 -9.94
C ILE A 588 4.91 -16.40 -9.00
N ALA A 589 4.55 -15.25 -9.58
CA ALA A 589 4.36 -13.99 -8.89
C ALA A 589 2.88 -13.59 -8.78
N TRP A 590 2.04 -14.55 -8.39
CA TRP A 590 0.62 -14.34 -8.18
C TRP A 590 0.33 -14.18 -6.69
N ARG A 591 -0.21 -13.04 -6.26
CA ARG A 591 -0.57 -12.82 -4.84
C ARG A 591 -1.91 -13.45 -4.47
N SER A 592 -2.95 -13.15 -5.23
CA SER A 592 -4.30 -13.64 -4.93
C SER A 592 -4.43 -15.15 -5.16
N ARG A 593 -5.21 -15.79 -4.28
CA ARG A 593 -5.60 -17.21 -4.42
C ARG A 593 -6.75 -17.42 -5.41
N GLN A 594 -7.38 -16.33 -5.87
CA GLN A 594 -8.47 -16.32 -6.83
C GLN A 594 -8.22 -15.27 -7.89
N ALA A 595 -8.48 -15.61 -9.14
CA ALA A 595 -8.29 -14.69 -10.24
C ALA A 595 -9.29 -14.95 -11.35
N SER A 596 -9.82 -13.87 -11.89
CA SER A 596 -10.53 -13.80 -13.14
C SER A 596 -9.55 -13.66 -14.31
N SER A 597 -10.04 -13.90 -15.53
CA SER A 597 -9.27 -13.56 -16.73
C SER A 597 -8.96 -12.06 -16.86
N ALA A 598 -9.70 -11.20 -16.16
CA ALA A 598 -9.43 -9.76 -16.12
C ALA A 598 -8.23 -9.42 -15.22
N ASP A 599 -7.90 -10.27 -14.23
CA ASP A 599 -6.78 -10.07 -13.31
C ASP A 599 -5.42 -10.49 -13.91
N ALA A 600 -5.45 -11.12 -15.08
CA ALA A 600 -4.26 -11.61 -15.77
C ALA A 600 -4.41 -11.56 -17.30
N PRO A 601 -4.63 -10.37 -17.89
CA PRO A 601 -4.84 -10.22 -19.32
C PRO A 601 -3.63 -10.71 -20.14
N ASN A 602 -2.44 -10.68 -19.53
CA ASN A 602 -1.18 -11.12 -20.15
C ASN A 602 -0.80 -12.58 -19.82
N GLY A 603 -1.49 -13.22 -18.88
CA GLY A 603 -1.18 -14.57 -18.40
C GLY A 603 -0.69 -14.65 -16.96
N VAL A 604 -0.20 -15.83 -16.53
CA VAL A 604 0.35 -16.06 -15.19
C VAL A 604 1.70 -15.35 -15.05
N PRO A 605 1.87 -14.39 -14.13
CA PRO A 605 3.14 -13.70 -13.95
C PRO A 605 4.20 -14.62 -13.36
N VAL A 606 5.40 -14.58 -13.95
CA VAL A 606 6.63 -15.19 -13.44
C VAL A 606 7.65 -14.09 -13.30
N ARG A 607 8.24 -13.98 -12.12
CA ARG A 607 9.11 -12.86 -11.76
C ARG A 607 10.45 -13.36 -11.21
N LEU A 608 11.50 -12.58 -11.50
CA LEU A 608 12.82 -12.75 -10.92
C LEU A 608 12.88 -12.02 -9.57
N SER A 609 13.67 -12.54 -8.64
CA SER A 609 13.96 -11.92 -7.35
C SER A 609 14.65 -10.56 -7.46
N ARG A 610 15.35 -10.32 -8.58
CA ARG A 610 16.00 -9.07 -8.99
C ARG A 610 16.30 -9.11 -10.49
N TRP A 611 16.67 -7.99 -11.08
CA TRP A 611 17.14 -7.97 -12.47
C TRP A 611 18.43 -8.78 -12.63
N ALA A 612 18.63 -9.31 -13.84
CA ALA A 612 19.86 -9.99 -14.23
C ALA A 612 20.58 -9.18 -15.32
N ASP A 613 21.90 -9.20 -15.31
CA ASP A 613 22.74 -8.57 -16.35
C ASP A 613 23.04 -9.54 -17.51
N GLN A 614 22.44 -10.73 -17.49
CA GLN A 614 22.47 -11.76 -18.52
C GLN A 614 21.04 -12.26 -18.76
N PRO A 615 20.73 -12.80 -19.96
CA PRO A 615 19.42 -13.41 -20.21
C PRO A 615 19.14 -14.57 -19.24
N VAL A 616 17.87 -14.70 -18.84
CA VAL A 616 17.38 -15.79 -17.97
C VAL A 616 16.33 -16.59 -18.73
N THR A 617 16.42 -17.92 -18.70
CA THR A 617 15.39 -18.79 -19.30
C THR A 617 14.71 -19.67 -18.28
N VAL A 618 13.39 -19.81 -18.43
CA VAL A 618 12.54 -20.62 -17.54
C VAL A 618 11.59 -21.44 -18.41
N ASN A 619 11.72 -22.77 -18.38
CA ASN A 619 10.74 -23.62 -19.04
C ASN A 619 9.48 -23.74 -18.18
N TRP A 620 8.34 -23.90 -18.84
CA TRP A 620 7.07 -24.10 -18.17
C TRP A 620 6.28 -25.24 -18.83
N THR A 621 5.38 -25.81 -18.05
CA THR A 621 4.47 -26.86 -18.51
C THR A 621 3.11 -26.68 -17.87
N TRP A 622 2.07 -26.61 -18.70
CA TRP A 622 0.69 -26.84 -18.29
C TRP A 622 0.38 -28.33 -18.39
N LEU A 623 -0.05 -28.92 -17.28
CA LEU A 623 -0.65 -30.25 -17.22
C LEU A 623 -2.16 -30.08 -17.08
N GLY A 624 -2.91 -30.48 -18.10
CA GLY A 624 -4.37 -30.48 -18.06
C GLY A 624 -4.93 -31.88 -17.79
N GLU A 625 -6.26 -31.98 -17.80
CA GLU A 625 -6.97 -33.24 -17.67
C GLU A 625 -6.64 -34.23 -18.82
N ALA A 626 -6.92 -35.51 -18.58
CA ALA A 626 -6.64 -36.62 -19.50
C ALA A 626 -5.18 -36.74 -19.98
N GLY A 627 -4.22 -36.13 -19.26
CA GLY A 627 -2.80 -36.17 -19.58
C GLY A 627 -2.37 -35.20 -20.69
N SER A 628 -3.20 -34.20 -21.01
CA SER A 628 -2.82 -33.12 -21.92
C SER A 628 -1.63 -32.32 -21.36
N ARG A 629 -0.71 -31.94 -22.25
CA ARG A 629 0.52 -31.24 -21.90
C ARG A 629 0.83 -30.15 -22.91
N THR A 630 0.94 -28.91 -22.43
CA THR A 630 1.44 -27.77 -23.21
C THR A 630 2.71 -27.25 -22.55
N THR A 631 3.73 -26.92 -23.34
CA THR A 631 5.03 -26.47 -22.83
C THR A 631 5.51 -25.24 -23.58
N GLY A 632 6.32 -24.43 -22.92
CA GLY A 632 7.03 -23.33 -23.55
C GLY A 632 8.21 -22.87 -22.69
N THR A 633 8.82 -21.78 -23.12
CA THR A 633 9.97 -21.16 -22.47
C THR A 633 9.68 -19.67 -22.32
N LEU A 634 9.96 -19.13 -21.14
CA LEU A 634 10.08 -17.69 -20.94
C LEU A 634 11.54 -17.30 -21.10
N GLU A 635 11.80 -16.27 -21.90
CA GLU A 635 13.11 -15.66 -22.08
C GLU A 635 13.05 -14.24 -21.52
N PHE A 636 13.75 -14.00 -20.42
CA PHE A 636 13.91 -12.68 -19.85
C PHE A 636 15.14 -12.05 -20.49
N ALA A 637 14.97 -10.87 -21.07
CA ALA A 637 16.09 -10.07 -21.53
C ALA A 637 16.92 -9.60 -20.32
N SER A 638 18.17 -9.19 -20.55
CA SER A 638 18.96 -8.56 -19.50
C SER A 638 18.28 -7.26 -19.04
N GLY A 639 18.20 -7.04 -17.72
CA GLY A 639 17.44 -5.94 -17.12
C GLY A 639 15.94 -6.21 -16.92
N GLU A 640 15.41 -7.32 -17.44
CA GLU A 640 14.00 -7.69 -17.29
C GLU A 640 13.75 -8.46 -16.00
N ILE A 641 12.61 -8.22 -15.35
CA ILE A 641 12.26 -8.85 -14.07
C ILE A 641 10.97 -9.66 -14.11
N GLN A 642 10.10 -9.47 -15.11
CA GLN A 642 8.79 -10.10 -15.17
C GLN A 642 8.42 -10.52 -16.59
N ARG A 643 7.84 -11.73 -16.71
CA ARG A 643 7.25 -12.27 -17.94
C ARG A 643 5.97 -13.00 -17.58
N PHE A 644 5.16 -13.33 -18.58
CA PHE A 644 3.88 -13.99 -18.37
C PHE A 644 3.82 -15.32 -19.11
N VAL A 645 3.41 -16.39 -18.41
CA VAL A 645 3.03 -17.65 -19.05
C VAL A 645 1.60 -17.49 -19.59
N PRO A 646 1.35 -17.70 -20.89
CA PRO A 646 0.00 -17.63 -21.44
C PRO A 646 -0.96 -18.58 -20.71
N LEU A 647 -2.19 -18.12 -20.48
CA LEU A 647 -3.25 -18.97 -19.97
C LEU A 647 -3.55 -20.08 -21.00
N PRO A 648 -3.91 -21.29 -20.54
CA PRO A 648 -4.36 -22.34 -21.45
C PRO A 648 -5.64 -21.91 -22.18
N ASP A 649 -5.79 -22.27 -23.45
CA ASP A 649 -7.00 -21.98 -24.23
C ASP A 649 -8.24 -22.52 -23.50
N ALA A 650 -9.04 -21.61 -22.95
CA ALA A 650 -10.11 -21.96 -22.02
C ALA A 650 -11.30 -22.67 -22.68
N GLY A 651 -11.40 -22.75 -24.02
CA GLY A 651 -12.32 -23.61 -24.79
C GLY A 651 -13.79 -23.72 -24.34
N GLY A 652 -14.28 -22.84 -23.46
CA GLY A 652 -15.51 -23.02 -22.69
C GLY A 652 -15.51 -24.18 -21.67
N SER A 653 -14.36 -24.74 -21.28
CA SER A 653 -14.27 -25.91 -20.40
C SER A 653 -13.86 -25.56 -18.96
N THR A 654 -14.57 -26.17 -18.02
CA THR A 654 -14.28 -26.21 -16.58
C THR A 654 -13.10 -27.16 -16.26
N SER A 655 -11.95 -26.99 -16.90
CA SER A 655 -10.81 -27.89 -16.75
C SER A 655 -9.86 -27.44 -15.65
N ILE A 656 -9.35 -28.39 -14.85
CA ILE A 656 -8.27 -28.15 -13.89
C ILE A 656 -6.92 -28.16 -14.63
N HIS A 657 -6.08 -27.14 -14.40
CA HIS A 657 -4.75 -27.06 -14.98
C HIS A 657 -3.68 -26.83 -13.91
N LEU A 658 -2.58 -27.58 -13.97
CA LEU A 658 -1.40 -27.36 -13.12
C LEU A 658 -0.28 -26.76 -13.97
N LEU A 659 0.11 -25.53 -13.66
CA LEU A 659 1.35 -24.93 -14.16
C LEU A 659 2.52 -25.45 -13.35
N GLN A 660 3.62 -25.76 -14.03
CA GLN A 660 4.90 -26.10 -13.41
C GLN A 660 6.03 -25.36 -14.10
N LEU A 661 6.82 -24.61 -13.33
CA LEU A 661 8.11 -24.07 -13.76
C LEU A 661 9.17 -25.17 -13.62
N ASN A 662 9.96 -25.38 -14.66
CA ASN A 662 11.02 -26.40 -14.70
C ASN A 662 12.19 -25.92 -15.57
N GLY A 663 13.34 -26.59 -15.48
CA GLY A 663 14.51 -26.36 -16.34
C GLY A 663 14.88 -24.88 -16.52
N THR A 664 15.71 -24.33 -15.64
CA THR A 664 16.15 -22.93 -15.70
C THR A 664 17.60 -22.80 -16.15
N GLU A 665 17.91 -21.72 -16.88
CA GLU A 665 19.27 -21.27 -17.17
C GLU A 665 19.45 -19.85 -16.61
N SER A 666 20.59 -19.58 -15.98
CA SER A 666 20.86 -18.32 -15.26
C SER A 666 19.85 -17.99 -14.15
N ALA A 667 19.09 -18.97 -13.68
CA ALA A 667 18.17 -18.83 -12.57
C ALA A 667 18.04 -20.10 -11.71
N GLU A 668 17.46 -19.94 -10.53
CA GLU A 668 17.08 -21.00 -9.59
C GLU A 668 15.59 -20.84 -9.24
N VAL A 669 14.80 -21.92 -9.34
CA VAL A 669 13.40 -21.87 -8.90
C VAL A 669 13.38 -21.86 -7.37
N THR A 670 13.12 -20.69 -6.80
CA THR A 670 13.18 -20.40 -5.36
C THR A 670 11.84 -19.96 -4.79
N GLY A 671 10.97 -19.38 -5.64
CA GLY A 671 9.60 -19.05 -5.30
C GLY A 671 8.62 -20.20 -5.57
N ALA A 672 7.33 -19.87 -5.68
CA ALA A 672 6.33 -20.85 -6.07
C ALA A 672 6.63 -21.43 -7.45
N ALA A 673 6.83 -22.75 -7.53
CA ALA A 673 7.15 -23.46 -8.77
C ALA A 673 5.91 -24.02 -9.49
N SER A 674 4.75 -24.00 -8.82
CA SER A 674 3.52 -24.58 -9.35
C SER A 674 2.30 -23.80 -8.93
N LEU A 675 1.34 -23.69 -9.85
CA LEU A 675 0.05 -23.03 -9.64
C LEU A 675 -1.05 -23.97 -10.15
N LEU A 676 -2.07 -24.19 -9.32
CA LEU A 676 -3.26 -24.93 -9.69
C LEU A 676 -4.36 -23.94 -10.09
N LEU A 677 -4.76 -23.95 -11.35
CA LEU A 677 -5.90 -23.19 -11.86
C LEU A 677 -7.14 -24.08 -11.79
N LEU A 678 -8.15 -23.61 -11.07
CA LEU A 678 -9.46 -24.25 -10.94
C LEU A 678 -10.51 -23.42 -11.67
N PRO A 679 -11.46 -24.04 -12.38
CA PRO A 679 -12.56 -23.31 -12.98
C PRO A 679 -13.47 -22.74 -11.90
N PHE A 680 -13.76 -21.44 -11.97
CA PHE A 680 -14.76 -20.80 -11.13
C PHE A 680 -15.88 -20.26 -12.02
N THR A 681 -17.12 -20.70 -11.76
CA THR A 681 -18.33 -20.20 -12.42
C THR A 681 -19.24 -19.47 -11.43
N GLY A 682 -18.66 -18.63 -10.58
CA GLY A 682 -19.40 -17.73 -9.70
C GLY A 682 -19.23 -16.28 -10.18
N GLY A 683 -20.31 -15.64 -10.61
CA GLY A 683 -20.36 -14.19 -10.76
C GLY A 683 -20.92 -13.55 -9.50
N ALA A 684 -20.55 -12.29 -9.22
CA ALA A 684 -21.20 -11.50 -8.18
C ALA A 684 -22.70 -11.37 -8.51
N GLY A 685 -23.56 -11.70 -7.55
CA GLY A 685 -25.01 -11.57 -7.68
C GLY A 685 -25.53 -10.56 -6.67
N THR A 686 -26.15 -9.47 -7.13
CA THR A 686 -26.84 -8.53 -6.24
C THR A 686 -28.11 -9.19 -5.70
N LEU A 687 -28.15 -9.43 -4.38
CA LEU A 687 -29.31 -10.03 -3.71
C LEU A 687 -30.41 -9.00 -3.43
N VAL A 688 -30.02 -7.79 -3.01
CA VAL A 688 -30.91 -6.65 -2.78
C VAL A 688 -30.30 -5.41 -3.44
N PRO A 689 -30.89 -4.87 -4.52
CA PRO A 689 -30.36 -3.69 -5.18
C PRO A 689 -30.67 -2.41 -4.39
N GLN A 690 -29.88 -1.35 -4.61
CA GLN A 690 -30.21 -0.01 -4.12
C GLN A 690 -31.59 0.43 -4.66
N GLY A 691 -32.39 1.08 -3.81
CA GLY A 691 -33.75 1.49 -4.17
C GLY A 691 -34.78 0.34 -4.17
N ALA A 692 -34.44 -0.84 -3.65
CA ALA A 692 -35.40 -1.93 -3.49
C ALA A 692 -36.64 -1.51 -2.68
N THR A 693 -37.77 -2.20 -2.92
CA THR A 693 -39.03 -1.95 -2.19
C THR A 693 -39.08 -2.78 -0.91
N TRP A 694 -39.11 -2.09 0.22
CA TRP A 694 -39.17 -2.68 1.56
C TRP A 694 -40.59 -2.68 2.11
N SER A 695 -40.94 -3.69 2.89
CA SER A 695 -42.04 -3.61 3.86
C SER A 695 -41.56 -2.78 5.05
N TYR A 696 -42.37 -1.86 5.55
CA TYR A 696 -42.01 -1.03 6.70
C TYR A 696 -43.17 -0.83 7.67
N LEU A 697 -42.81 -0.65 8.94
CA LEU A 697 -43.73 -0.29 10.02
C LEU A 697 -43.16 0.89 10.81
N ASP A 698 -43.92 1.97 10.81
CA ASP A 698 -43.54 3.30 11.28
C ASP A 698 -44.53 3.87 12.31
N ASP A 699 -45.29 3.01 13.00
CA ASP A 699 -46.34 3.42 13.95
C ASP A 699 -45.85 3.54 15.40
N GLY A 700 -44.55 3.34 15.63
CA GLY A 700 -43.90 3.40 16.94
C GLY A 700 -44.24 2.23 17.88
N SER A 701 -44.82 1.14 17.37
CA SER A 701 -45.14 -0.04 18.18
C SER A 701 -43.94 -0.99 18.37
N ASP A 702 -43.90 -1.69 19.50
CA ASP A 702 -42.90 -2.73 19.78
C ASP A 702 -43.23 -4.03 19.03
N GLN A 703 -42.34 -4.45 18.11
CA GLN A 703 -42.48 -5.71 17.36
C GLN A 703 -41.77 -6.89 18.03
N GLY A 704 -41.10 -6.66 19.17
CA GLY A 704 -40.26 -7.65 19.84
C GLY A 704 -39.18 -8.21 18.91
N THR A 705 -38.93 -9.52 18.99
CA THR A 705 -37.91 -10.20 18.17
C THR A 705 -38.49 -11.04 17.03
N ALA A 706 -39.80 -11.29 17.03
CA ALA A 706 -40.44 -12.21 16.07
C ALA A 706 -40.33 -11.72 14.62
N TRP A 707 -40.27 -10.41 14.38
CA TRP A 707 -40.14 -9.81 13.05
C TRP A 707 -38.81 -10.10 12.36
N ARG A 708 -37.80 -10.60 13.09
CA ARG A 708 -36.47 -10.94 12.56
C ARG A 708 -36.46 -12.31 11.87
N GLU A 709 -37.43 -13.16 12.21
CA GLU A 709 -37.50 -14.54 11.74
C GLU A 709 -38.00 -14.65 10.29
N PRO A 710 -37.52 -15.62 9.49
CA PRO A 710 -37.96 -15.79 8.10
C PRO A 710 -39.49 -15.98 7.95
N GLY A 711 -40.13 -16.59 8.94
CA GLY A 711 -41.56 -16.91 8.93
C GLY A 711 -42.50 -15.80 9.39
N PHE A 712 -42.02 -14.60 9.69
CA PHE A 712 -42.86 -13.48 10.12
C PHE A 712 -43.78 -13.01 9.00
N ASP A 713 -45.07 -12.81 9.33
CA ASP A 713 -46.08 -12.29 8.41
C ASP A 713 -46.12 -10.75 8.49
N ASP A 714 -45.46 -10.10 7.54
CA ASP A 714 -45.41 -8.64 7.37
C ASP A 714 -46.49 -8.12 6.40
N SER A 715 -47.51 -8.92 6.05
CA SER A 715 -48.53 -8.52 5.07
C SER A 715 -49.36 -7.30 5.49
N ALA A 716 -49.35 -6.94 6.78
CA ALA A 716 -49.99 -5.75 7.31
C ALA A 716 -49.09 -4.49 7.28
N TRP A 717 -47.80 -4.64 6.99
CA TRP A 717 -46.84 -3.54 6.90
C TRP A 717 -47.02 -2.79 5.57
N GLN A 718 -46.71 -1.50 5.58
CA GLN A 718 -46.74 -0.69 4.36
C GLN A 718 -45.54 -1.05 3.48
N ARG A 719 -45.56 -0.68 2.19
CA ARG A 719 -44.46 -1.00 1.26
C ARG A 719 -44.07 0.23 0.43
N GLY A 720 -42.77 0.46 0.28
CA GLY A 720 -42.23 1.58 -0.49
C GLY A 720 -40.76 1.40 -0.91
N PRO A 721 -40.31 2.04 -1.99
CA PRO A 721 -38.90 2.03 -2.40
C PRO A 721 -38.01 2.77 -1.40
N ALA A 722 -36.79 2.26 -1.19
CA ALA A 722 -35.73 3.00 -0.50
C ALA A 722 -35.23 4.18 -1.37
N GLN A 723 -34.71 5.26 -0.81
CA GLN A 723 -34.50 5.57 0.63
C GLN A 723 -35.83 5.78 1.38
N LEU A 724 -35.94 5.21 2.58
CA LEU A 724 -37.09 5.36 3.48
C LEU A 724 -36.68 6.19 4.70
N GLY A 725 -37.38 7.29 4.98
CA GLY A 725 -36.98 8.22 6.04
C GLY A 725 -37.93 9.41 6.16
N TYR A 726 -37.48 10.46 6.83
CA TYR A 726 -38.17 11.75 6.92
C TYR A 726 -37.16 12.85 7.26
N GLY A 727 -37.35 14.06 6.72
CA GLY A 727 -36.64 15.26 7.17
C GLY A 727 -35.94 16.03 6.06
N ASP A 728 -35.51 15.35 4.99
CA ASP A 728 -34.47 15.89 4.09
C ASP A 728 -34.93 16.09 2.64
N ASP A 729 -36.21 15.79 2.36
CA ASP A 729 -36.87 15.95 1.06
C ASP A 729 -36.24 15.10 -0.08
N ASP A 730 -35.38 14.13 0.25
CA ASP A 730 -34.74 13.19 -0.70
C ASP A 730 -35.34 11.77 -0.64
N GLU A 731 -36.29 11.52 0.26
CA GLU A 731 -36.80 10.17 0.51
C GLU A 731 -37.74 9.70 -0.59
N ALA A 732 -37.44 8.52 -1.15
CA ALA A 732 -38.34 7.87 -2.09
C ALA A 732 -39.63 7.39 -1.40
N THR A 733 -39.54 7.05 -0.11
CA THR A 733 -40.68 6.78 0.76
C THR A 733 -40.57 7.56 2.07
N VAL A 734 -41.45 8.53 2.26
CA VAL A 734 -41.56 9.24 3.53
C VAL A 734 -42.28 8.37 4.57
N VAL A 735 -41.63 8.10 5.70
CA VAL A 735 -42.17 7.31 6.82
C VAL A 735 -42.61 8.23 7.98
N ALA A 736 -43.53 7.75 8.81
CA ALA A 736 -44.05 8.52 9.94
C ALA A 736 -43.00 8.65 11.06
N SER A 737 -42.57 9.89 11.32
CA SER A 737 -41.59 10.20 12.36
C SER A 737 -42.15 10.16 13.78
N GLY A 738 -43.46 10.02 13.97
CA GLY A 738 -44.16 10.26 15.24
C GLY A 738 -44.58 11.73 15.46
N PRO A 739 -45.30 12.04 16.56
CA PRO A 739 -45.76 13.40 16.86
C PRO A 739 -44.60 14.40 17.04
N SER A 740 -44.83 15.65 16.66
CA SER A 740 -43.85 16.74 16.83
C SER A 740 -43.31 16.80 18.27
N GLY A 741 -41.99 16.63 18.43
CA GLY A 741 -41.30 16.63 19.73
C GLY A 741 -41.36 15.30 20.50
N ALA A 742 -41.89 14.23 19.89
CA ALA A 742 -41.91 12.88 20.42
C ALA A 742 -41.76 11.88 19.27
N HIS A 743 -40.58 11.88 18.65
CA HIS A 743 -40.29 11.02 17.50
C HIS A 743 -40.29 9.54 17.90
N PHE A 744 -40.60 8.65 16.96
CA PHE A 744 -40.45 7.22 17.19
C PHE A 744 -38.97 6.85 17.14
N ALA A 745 -38.47 6.17 18.17
CA ALA A 745 -37.06 5.76 18.23
C ALA A 745 -36.70 4.68 17.21
N THR A 746 -37.66 3.82 16.84
CA THR A 746 -37.45 2.71 15.90
C THR A 746 -38.49 2.75 14.79
N THR A 747 -38.02 2.58 13.55
CA THR A 747 -38.83 2.21 12.39
C THR A 747 -38.33 0.85 11.90
N TYR A 748 -39.25 -0.07 11.59
CA TYR A 748 -38.88 -1.41 11.14
C TYR A 748 -38.92 -1.51 9.62
N PHE A 749 -37.93 -2.17 9.04
CA PHE A 749 -37.85 -2.46 7.60
C PHE A 749 -37.62 -3.95 7.39
N ARG A 750 -38.35 -4.56 6.44
CA ARG A 750 -38.24 -5.98 6.11
C ARG A 750 -38.33 -6.21 4.61
N LEU A 751 -37.47 -7.07 4.09
CA LEU A 751 -37.46 -7.51 2.70
C LEU A 751 -37.07 -8.99 2.66
N ALA A 752 -37.77 -9.76 1.83
CA ALA A 752 -37.44 -11.15 1.56
C ALA A 752 -36.85 -11.28 0.14
N PHE A 753 -35.75 -12.02 0.02
CA PHE A 753 -35.13 -12.39 -1.26
C PHE A 753 -34.86 -13.90 -1.27
N GLU A 754 -34.79 -14.51 -2.46
CA GLU A 754 -34.59 -15.94 -2.62
C GLU A 754 -33.13 -16.25 -3.00
N VAL A 755 -32.51 -17.16 -2.27
CA VAL A 755 -31.18 -17.71 -2.59
C VAL A 755 -31.35 -19.18 -2.93
N THR A 756 -31.35 -19.52 -4.23
CA THR A 756 -31.59 -20.89 -4.69
C THR A 756 -30.51 -21.88 -4.26
N ASN A 757 -29.26 -21.43 -4.15
CA ASN A 757 -28.16 -22.23 -3.62
C ASN A 757 -27.27 -21.41 -2.67
N PRO A 758 -27.51 -21.44 -1.35
CA PRO A 758 -26.69 -20.70 -0.40
C PRO A 758 -25.20 -21.07 -0.45
N THR A 759 -24.87 -22.31 -0.85
CA THR A 759 -23.48 -22.77 -0.96
C THR A 759 -22.72 -22.20 -2.15
N SER A 760 -23.38 -21.45 -3.05
CA SER A 760 -22.69 -20.74 -4.13
C SER A 760 -22.10 -19.39 -3.70
N PHE A 761 -22.39 -18.94 -2.49
CA PHE A 761 -21.86 -17.71 -1.92
C PHE A 761 -20.81 -18.06 -0.86
N THR A 762 -19.67 -17.38 -0.92
CA THR A 762 -18.57 -17.55 0.04
C THR A 762 -18.42 -16.33 0.96
N THR A 763 -18.95 -15.19 0.54
CA THR A 763 -18.97 -13.89 1.23
C THR A 763 -20.30 -13.18 0.90
N LEU A 764 -20.76 -12.29 1.78
CA LEU A 764 -21.95 -11.46 1.56
C LEU A 764 -21.68 -10.03 1.99
N ASP A 765 -21.55 -9.12 1.03
CA ASP A 765 -21.35 -7.71 1.34
C ASP A 765 -22.70 -7.01 1.60
N LEU A 766 -22.81 -6.33 2.74
CA LEU A 766 -23.94 -5.51 3.13
C LEU A 766 -23.50 -4.05 3.21
N GLY A 767 -24.24 -3.16 2.55
CA GLY A 767 -24.11 -1.70 2.72
C GLY A 767 -25.40 -1.09 3.23
N VAL A 768 -25.33 -0.25 4.26
CA VAL A 768 -26.46 0.47 4.84
C VAL A 768 -26.19 1.97 4.82
N GLN A 769 -27.07 2.75 4.22
CA GLN A 769 -27.11 4.20 4.35
C GLN A 769 -28.10 4.57 5.45
N ARG A 770 -27.68 5.38 6.43
CA ARG A 770 -28.48 5.74 7.61
C ARG A 770 -28.08 7.12 8.13
N ASP A 771 -29.04 7.82 8.73
CA ASP A 771 -28.79 9.08 9.45
C ASP A 771 -28.38 8.82 10.92
N ASP A 772 -29.26 8.26 11.74
CA ASP A 772 -28.95 7.96 13.14
C ASP A 772 -28.20 6.63 13.33
N GLY A 773 -28.91 5.50 13.40
CA GLY A 773 -28.34 4.19 13.70
C GLY A 773 -29.18 3.06 13.13
N ALA A 774 -28.58 1.88 12.97
CA ALA A 774 -29.27 0.70 12.47
C ALA A 774 -28.72 -0.57 13.09
N ILE A 775 -29.59 -1.57 13.23
CA ILE A 775 -29.21 -2.96 13.43
C ILE A 775 -29.87 -3.77 12.33
N VAL A 776 -29.10 -4.64 11.68
CA VAL A 776 -29.57 -5.49 10.58
C VAL A 776 -29.55 -6.94 11.03
N TRP A 777 -30.68 -7.62 10.83
CA TRP A 777 -30.82 -9.04 11.07
C TRP A 777 -31.03 -9.78 9.75
N LEU A 778 -30.35 -10.92 9.60
CA LEU A 778 -30.56 -11.87 8.52
C LEU A 778 -31.06 -13.19 9.12
N ASN A 779 -32.33 -13.54 8.87
CA ASN A 779 -32.94 -14.78 9.33
C ASN A 779 -32.80 -15.04 10.84
N GLY A 780 -32.93 -13.99 11.67
CA GLY A 780 -32.85 -14.06 13.13
C GLY A 780 -31.45 -13.81 13.71
N GLU A 781 -30.39 -13.83 12.89
CA GLU A 781 -29.02 -13.53 13.31
C GLU A 781 -28.71 -12.04 13.08
N GLU A 782 -28.09 -11.40 14.08
CA GLU A 782 -27.61 -10.02 13.94
C GLU A 782 -26.32 -10.03 13.13
N VAL A 783 -26.33 -9.38 11.98
CA VAL A 783 -25.19 -9.38 11.03
C VAL A 783 -24.50 -8.03 10.94
N PHE A 784 -25.14 -6.95 11.40
CA PHE A 784 -24.57 -5.62 11.37
C PHE A 784 -25.21 -4.69 12.39
N ARG A 785 -24.41 -3.83 13.02
CA ARG A 785 -24.83 -2.80 13.96
C ARG A 785 -24.00 -1.53 13.73
N THR A 786 -24.66 -0.39 13.56
CA THR A 786 -24.02 0.92 13.38
C THR A 786 -24.72 1.98 14.22
N ASN A 787 -23.95 2.73 15.00
CA ASN A 787 -24.42 3.81 15.89
C ASN A 787 -25.59 3.45 16.83
N VAL A 788 -25.60 2.22 17.36
CA VAL A 788 -26.51 1.75 18.41
C VAL A 788 -25.68 1.13 19.53
N PRO A 789 -25.95 1.38 20.83
CA PRO A 789 -25.16 0.81 21.92
C PRO A 789 -25.08 -0.72 21.88
N ASP A 790 -23.96 -1.29 22.34
CA ASP A 790 -23.80 -2.75 22.43
C ASP A 790 -24.77 -3.39 23.44
N GLY A 791 -25.10 -4.66 23.18
CA GLY A 791 -25.98 -5.47 24.03
C GLY A 791 -27.46 -5.37 23.65
N ASP A 792 -28.32 -5.82 24.58
CA ASP A 792 -29.77 -5.84 24.41
C ASP A 792 -30.33 -4.41 24.42
N VAL A 793 -30.96 -4.01 23.31
CA VAL A 793 -31.62 -2.70 23.16
C VAL A 793 -33.14 -2.87 23.06
N ALA A 794 -33.89 -1.98 23.71
CA ALA A 794 -35.34 -1.90 23.60
C ALA A 794 -35.74 -1.04 22.38
N PHE A 795 -36.94 -1.25 21.83
CA PHE A 795 -37.43 -0.50 20.65
C PHE A 795 -37.53 1.02 20.88
N ASP A 796 -37.56 1.47 22.13
CA ASP A 796 -37.60 2.88 22.53
C ASP A 796 -36.22 3.43 22.94
N THR A 797 -35.15 2.70 22.64
CA THR A 797 -33.76 3.15 22.86
C THR A 797 -33.34 4.08 21.73
N TYR A 798 -33.00 5.32 22.06
CA TYR A 798 -32.44 6.29 21.12
C TYR A 798 -30.93 6.11 20.98
N THR A 799 -30.40 6.49 19.81
CA THR A 799 -28.96 6.60 19.58
C THR A 799 -28.36 7.68 20.49
N GLY A 800 -27.14 7.45 20.98
CA GLY A 800 -26.49 8.33 21.96
C GLY A 800 -25.76 9.53 21.35
N THR A 801 -25.62 9.57 20.01
CA THR A 801 -24.86 10.60 19.29
C THR A 801 -25.58 11.00 18.01
N THR A 802 -25.67 12.31 17.77
CA THR A 802 -26.16 12.88 16.50
C THR A 802 -25.04 12.81 15.46
N THR A 803 -25.32 12.28 14.28
CA THR A 803 -24.33 12.26 13.17
C THR A 803 -24.61 13.38 12.17
N SER A 804 -23.64 13.69 11.31
CA SER A 804 -23.74 14.81 10.34
C SER A 804 -23.59 14.37 8.88
N SER A 805 -23.60 13.06 8.61
CA SER A 805 -23.46 12.50 7.27
C SER A 805 -24.62 11.56 6.94
N GLU A 806 -25.45 11.99 6.00
CA GLU A 806 -26.62 11.27 5.48
C GLU A 806 -26.34 10.57 4.13
N SER A 807 -25.12 10.71 3.57
CA SER A 807 -24.73 10.16 2.26
C SER A 807 -23.78 8.96 2.31
N THR A 808 -23.31 8.58 3.51
CA THR A 808 -22.33 7.50 3.70
C THR A 808 -23.01 6.13 3.75
N PHE A 809 -22.47 5.16 3.01
CA PHE A 809 -22.78 3.75 3.19
C PHE A 809 -21.83 3.13 4.22
N TYR A 810 -22.38 2.53 5.26
CA TYR A 810 -21.65 1.74 6.24
C TYR A 810 -21.72 0.27 5.80
N ALA A 811 -20.55 -0.38 5.65
CA ALA A 811 -20.45 -1.71 5.08
C ALA A 811 -19.90 -2.77 6.03
N THR A 812 -20.24 -4.04 5.78
CA THR A 812 -19.63 -5.24 6.39
C THR A 812 -19.67 -6.41 5.40
N THR A 813 -18.79 -7.40 5.57
CA THR A 813 -18.66 -8.61 4.73
C THR A 813 -18.92 -9.89 5.51
#